data_AF-A0A957PTM4-F1
#
_entry.id   AF-A0A957PTM4-F1
#
_cell.length_a   1.000
_cell.length_b   1.000
_cell.length_c   1.000
_cell.angle_alpha   90.00
_cell.angle_beta   90.00
_cell.angle_gamma   90.00
#
_symmetry.space_group_name_H-M   'P 1'
#
loop_
_entity.id
_entity.type
_entity.pdbx_description
1 polymer ?
#
loop_
_entity_poly.entity_id
_entity_poly.type
_entity_poly.pdbx_seq_one_letter_code
_entity_poly.pdbx_strand_id
1 'polypeptide(L)'
;MTGTIESATNKESAPATAPTENKAVPAPIIGSGEKKDGQPAAVPVEETTITEVERIVTTVEVKPHAFIVMPFGKKKGGDGSLYDFNAIYKQLIKPALEDAGFEPFRADEETASGDILTDMFQELLLADLVLCDLSIDNANAFYELGIRHAFRKRGVMHIQAGRAYMPFDIFNVRTLPYHVTPEGVPDPAHIKNDIQAISRMAKDTWASDRDAIHSPIFNLLSGLAEPDRKSLRTPLATGFWREYNSWRQRVTVAQRQKRIGDILLLTEEISNPLIKEEAIGEAGNALANMGRNELALTQYRKGLEVNSGNMEFRRKEAFHLNRLGRVDEAIVKLEALLADTPNDSEAISYLGRIYKEMWVDSWKDVSDKNKKMKAAFDAYHWLIKAIATYLKGYRIDLNNHYPGVNALTLSAIAIHLADKFDDKKDPDPDITRIRGEFVELRGALIFALEKEVNKDNADYWTLVSLAELRALTAENTSAVTRSYRKALTASRRNIFFLQASLSQLEILKMLEMRTDFVGAAILILEEEIARISGDKVIAQAKSGNKPKEGQVFLFSGYMVDNPRKIKKTLPADKIHLLREELKKTLIKMGGGPEDIAILAGLSAGSEIVFAEICAELGLQVNVHLPLSESKYIREFVSVGGEDWVDRFHKVCSHPSVVEYYQTEQVGQPKKNTDPYERNNRWALYSSLIRGVSKVALIAVTNNVSGRSKDRDEYLTQHMVELMRDTGGKIESINTAKYFYDDVELKVSPKESAKETAKPKKEAKKSTRKKK
;
A
#
# COMPACT_ATOMS: atom_id res chain seq x y z
N MET A 1 -5.05 58.12 -16.71
CA MET A 1 -4.58 58.84 -17.91
C MET A 1 -3.28 58.19 -18.37
N THR A 2 -3.02 57.82 -19.62
CA THR A 2 -3.85 57.42 -20.80
C THR A 2 -2.88 57.10 -21.94
N GLY A 3 -3.26 56.27 -22.92
CA GLY A 3 -2.38 55.81 -24.01
C GLY A 3 -1.88 54.38 -23.75
N THR A 4 -2.24 53.34 -24.51
CA THR A 4 -3.01 53.27 -25.78
C THR A 4 -2.27 53.79 -27.03
N ILE A 5 -1.72 52.87 -27.83
CA ILE A 5 -1.55 52.99 -29.30
C ILE A 5 -1.83 51.61 -29.90
N GLU A 6 -2.57 51.55 -31.01
CA GLU A 6 -2.82 50.35 -31.84
C GLU A 6 -2.00 50.41 -33.14
N SER A 7 -1.75 49.26 -33.78
CA SER A 7 -1.52 49.01 -35.24
C SER A 7 -0.58 47.81 -35.47
N ALA A 8 -0.56 47.13 -36.62
CA ALA A 8 -1.60 46.86 -37.64
C ALA A 8 -1.14 45.65 -38.50
N THR A 9 -2.06 45.06 -39.27
CA THR A 9 -1.83 43.88 -40.14
C THR A 9 -1.17 44.18 -41.48
N ASN A 10 -0.35 43.26 -42.02
CA ASN A 10 -0.67 42.58 -43.30
C ASN A 10 0.36 41.53 -43.82
N LYS A 11 -0.20 40.39 -44.32
CA LYS A 11 0.07 39.66 -45.60
C LYS A 11 1.49 39.22 -46.01
N GLU A 12 1.66 38.19 -46.87
CA GLU A 12 0.72 37.22 -47.51
C GLU A 12 1.25 35.77 -47.22
N SER A 13 1.18 34.65 -47.98
CA SER A 13 0.80 34.28 -49.37
C SER A 13 0.34 32.79 -49.44
N ALA A 14 -0.08 32.33 -50.62
CA ALA A 14 -0.48 30.95 -51.00
C ALA A 14 -0.11 30.75 -52.51
N PRO A 15 -0.34 29.62 -53.22
CA PRO A 15 -1.18 28.41 -52.97
C PRO A 15 -0.33 27.10 -53.07
N ALA A 16 -0.68 25.91 -53.62
CA ALA A 16 -1.81 25.43 -54.43
C ALA A 16 -1.97 23.89 -54.53
N THR A 17 -3.21 23.46 -54.82
CA THR A 17 -3.64 22.24 -55.59
C THR A 17 -3.35 20.81 -55.10
N ALA A 18 -4.34 19.93 -55.34
CA ALA A 18 -4.41 18.48 -55.07
C ALA A 18 -4.59 17.72 -56.43
N PRO A 19 -5.09 16.46 -56.56
CA PRO A 19 -5.45 15.41 -55.59
C PRO A 19 -4.97 13.98 -55.96
N THR A 20 -5.33 12.95 -55.18
CA THR A 20 -5.63 11.58 -55.69
C THR A 20 -6.33 10.71 -54.63
N GLU A 21 -7.18 9.78 -55.06
CA GLU A 21 -7.88 8.79 -54.22
C GLU A 21 -7.10 7.45 -54.14
N ASN A 22 -7.37 6.60 -53.14
CA ASN A 22 -7.43 5.14 -53.35
C ASN A 22 -8.11 4.37 -52.20
N LYS A 23 -9.24 3.71 -52.54
CA LYS A 23 -9.65 2.32 -52.18
C LYS A 23 -9.66 1.86 -50.71
N ALA A 24 -10.87 1.52 -50.26
CA ALA A 24 -11.13 0.51 -49.22
C ALA A 24 -11.15 -0.93 -49.82
N VAL A 25 -11.74 -1.89 -49.07
CA VAL A 25 -12.05 -3.31 -49.43
C VAL A 25 -10.89 -4.31 -49.20
N PRO A 26 -11.10 -5.53 -48.63
CA PRO A 26 -12.23 -6.05 -47.84
C PRO A 26 -11.84 -6.66 -46.46
N ALA A 27 -12.84 -7.08 -45.68
CA ALA A 27 -12.66 -8.11 -44.63
C ALA A 27 -12.66 -9.54 -45.25
N PRO A 28 -11.92 -10.51 -44.70
CA PRO A 28 -11.87 -11.88 -45.24
C PRO A 28 -13.13 -12.69 -44.86
N ILE A 29 -13.77 -13.26 -45.87
CA ILE A 29 -14.82 -14.29 -45.71
C ILE A 29 -14.15 -15.64 -45.47
N ILE A 30 -14.60 -16.41 -44.47
CA ILE A 30 -14.25 -17.82 -44.30
C ILE A 30 -15.52 -18.66 -44.52
N GLY A 31 -15.44 -19.64 -45.42
CA GLY A 31 -16.59 -20.38 -45.93
C GLY A 31 -16.98 -21.61 -45.11
N SER A 32 -18.14 -22.18 -45.44
CA SER A 32 -18.64 -23.45 -44.91
C SER A 32 -18.02 -24.66 -45.62
N GLY A 33 -17.58 -25.67 -44.87
CA GLY A 33 -17.07 -26.92 -45.48
C GLY A 33 -16.49 -27.95 -44.50
N GLU A 34 -17.29 -28.98 -44.21
CA GLU A 34 -16.91 -30.35 -43.81
C GLU A 34 -15.87 -30.65 -42.69
N LYS A 35 -16.43 -31.13 -41.58
CA LYS A 35 -15.92 -32.13 -40.60
C LYS A 35 -14.55 -32.79 -40.84
N LYS A 36 -13.75 -32.86 -39.78
CA LYS A 36 -13.18 -34.13 -39.29
C LYS A 36 -12.96 -34.12 -37.77
N ASP A 37 -12.87 -35.30 -37.18
CA ASP A 37 -13.08 -35.57 -35.76
C ASP A 37 -11.88 -35.27 -34.84
N GLY A 38 -12.16 -35.06 -33.54
CA GLY A 38 -11.26 -35.58 -32.49
C GLY A 38 -10.74 -34.60 -31.41
N GLN A 39 -11.60 -34.12 -30.51
CA GLN A 39 -11.22 -33.75 -29.14
C GLN A 39 -12.38 -33.99 -28.15
N PRO A 40 -12.12 -34.21 -26.85
CA PRO A 40 -13.10 -34.79 -25.92
C PRO A 40 -14.12 -33.77 -25.40
N ALA A 41 -15.34 -34.23 -25.16
CA ALA A 41 -16.42 -33.39 -24.65
C ALA A 41 -16.20 -32.97 -23.18
N ALA A 42 -16.38 -31.68 -22.90
CA ALA A 42 -16.52 -31.18 -21.53
C ALA A 42 -17.85 -31.64 -20.93
N VAL A 43 -17.85 -31.93 -19.63
CA VAL A 43 -19.07 -32.25 -18.87
C VAL A 43 -19.71 -30.94 -18.42
N PRO A 44 -21.04 -30.72 -18.61
CA PRO A 44 -21.72 -29.56 -18.06
C PRO A 44 -21.76 -29.64 -16.54
N VAL A 45 -21.38 -28.55 -15.87
CA VAL A 45 -21.56 -28.38 -14.42
C VAL A 45 -22.92 -27.73 -14.20
N GLU A 46 -23.78 -28.35 -13.41
CA GLU A 46 -25.10 -27.80 -13.08
C GLU A 46 -24.97 -26.63 -12.10
N GLU A 47 -25.58 -25.49 -12.45
CA GLU A 47 -25.63 -24.31 -11.57
C GLU A 47 -26.43 -24.63 -10.30
N THR A 48 -25.72 -24.85 -9.19
CA THR A 48 -26.36 -25.07 -7.89
C THR A 48 -26.49 -23.75 -7.15
N THR A 49 -27.71 -23.42 -6.72
CA THR A 49 -28.14 -22.10 -6.25
C THR A 49 -27.31 -21.53 -5.09
N ILE A 50 -26.65 -20.40 -5.33
CA ILE A 50 -26.03 -19.56 -4.29
C ILE A 50 -27.10 -19.09 -3.31
N THR A 51 -26.99 -19.47 -2.03
CA THR A 51 -28.01 -19.14 -1.02
C THR A 51 -27.37 -18.73 0.32
N GLU A 52 -27.55 -17.46 0.69
CA GLU A 52 -27.57 -16.90 2.06
C GLU A 52 -26.40 -17.13 3.07
N VAL A 53 -25.23 -17.62 2.68
CA VAL A 53 -24.06 -17.73 3.60
C VAL A 53 -23.08 -16.54 3.51
N GLU A 54 -23.05 -15.80 2.41
CA GLU A 54 -22.18 -14.62 2.25
C GLU A 54 -22.83 -13.32 2.78
N ARG A 55 -22.88 -13.16 4.11
CA ARG A 55 -22.99 -11.84 4.78
C ARG A 55 -22.65 -11.93 6.27
N ILE A 56 -22.25 -10.80 6.85
CA ILE A 56 -21.77 -10.62 8.24
C ILE A 56 -20.29 -11.05 8.46
N VAL A 57 -19.42 -10.62 7.55
CA VAL A 57 -18.19 -9.96 7.99
C VAL A 57 -18.50 -8.47 8.05
N THR A 58 -18.73 -7.91 9.24
CA THR A 58 -18.98 -6.47 9.40
C THR A 58 -17.67 -5.69 9.39
N THR A 59 -17.04 -5.61 8.22
CA THR A 59 -16.29 -4.40 7.88
C THR A 59 -17.20 -3.20 8.10
N VAL A 60 -16.72 -2.16 8.77
CA VAL A 60 -17.43 -0.88 8.81
C VAL A 60 -17.35 -0.31 7.41
N GLU A 61 -18.41 -0.50 6.62
CA GLU A 61 -18.53 -0.04 5.25
C GLU A 61 -18.59 1.49 5.29
N VAL A 62 -17.45 2.12 5.01
CA VAL A 62 -17.30 3.58 5.04
C VAL A 62 -18.04 4.15 3.84
N LYS A 63 -19.23 4.69 4.09
CA LYS A 63 -20.07 5.32 3.09
C LYS A 63 -19.35 6.54 2.49
N PRO A 64 -19.35 6.74 1.16
CA PRO A 64 -18.88 7.98 0.55
C PRO A 64 -19.73 9.17 0.99
N HIS A 65 -19.11 10.34 1.10
CA HIS A 65 -19.73 11.53 1.69
C HIS A 65 -20.46 12.37 0.64
N ALA A 66 -21.73 12.67 0.89
CA ALA A 66 -22.57 13.49 0.00
C ALA A 66 -22.98 14.80 0.69
N PHE A 67 -22.53 15.93 0.13
CA PHE A 67 -22.93 17.26 0.60
C PHE A 67 -24.13 17.80 -0.18
N ILE A 68 -25.14 18.33 0.52
CA ILE A 68 -26.37 18.84 -0.07
C ILE A 68 -26.37 20.38 -0.08
N VAL A 69 -26.25 20.94 -1.28
CA VAL A 69 -26.36 22.37 -1.59
C VAL A 69 -27.82 22.68 -1.89
N MET A 70 -28.54 23.29 -0.94
CA MET A 70 -29.96 23.62 -1.13
C MET A 70 -30.41 24.81 -0.27
N PRO A 71 -31.49 25.51 -0.64
CA PRO A 71 -32.11 26.51 0.23
C PRO A 71 -32.70 25.89 1.51
N PHE A 72 -32.83 26.67 2.59
CA PHE A 72 -33.44 26.19 3.86
C PHE A 72 -34.89 26.63 4.04
N GLY A 73 -35.70 25.80 4.70
CA GLY A 73 -37.07 26.11 5.12
C GLY A 73 -38.08 26.24 3.98
N LYS A 74 -39.19 26.96 4.23
CA LYS A 74 -40.21 27.26 3.22
C LYS A 74 -39.86 28.52 2.43
N LYS A 75 -39.75 28.42 1.10
CA LYS A 75 -39.49 29.55 0.19
C LYS A 75 -40.41 29.49 -1.03
N LYS A 76 -40.55 30.61 -1.74
CA LYS A 76 -41.25 30.68 -3.02
C LYS A 76 -40.28 30.66 -4.20
N GLY A 77 -40.69 30.03 -5.31
CA GLY A 77 -40.03 30.17 -6.62
C GLY A 77 -40.36 31.49 -7.31
N GLY A 78 -39.70 31.75 -8.44
CA GLY A 78 -39.96 32.94 -9.27
C GLY A 78 -41.33 32.93 -9.96
N ASP A 79 -41.94 31.75 -10.06
CA ASP A 79 -43.33 31.49 -10.47
C ASP A 79 -44.35 31.73 -9.34
N GLY A 80 -43.88 31.91 -8.10
CA GLY A 80 -44.70 32.03 -6.89
C GLY A 80 -45.04 30.71 -6.20
N SER A 81 -44.68 29.56 -6.76
CA SER A 81 -44.90 28.23 -6.18
C SER A 81 -44.16 28.06 -4.86
N LEU A 82 -44.72 27.29 -3.93
CA LEU A 82 -44.14 27.06 -2.60
C LEU A 82 -43.25 25.80 -2.62
N TYR A 83 -42.12 25.85 -1.90
CA TYR A 83 -41.20 24.72 -1.71
C TYR A 83 -40.80 24.64 -0.23
N ASP A 84 -40.97 23.48 0.40
CA ASP A 84 -40.49 23.17 1.75
C ASP A 84 -39.21 22.34 1.67
N PHE A 85 -38.08 23.02 1.63
CA PHE A 85 -36.77 22.40 1.53
C PHE A 85 -36.38 21.56 2.75
N ASN A 86 -37.11 21.67 3.87
CA ASN A 86 -36.91 20.78 5.03
C ASN A 86 -37.69 19.47 4.87
N ALA A 87 -38.88 19.49 4.25
CA ALA A 87 -39.59 18.29 3.85
C ALA A 87 -38.85 17.56 2.71
N ILE A 88 -38.44 18.30 1.68
CA ILE A 88 -37.70 17.77 0.51
C ILE A 88 -36.41 17.07 0.95
N TYR A 89 -35.61 17.69 1.83
CA TYR A 89 -34.41 17.04 2.35
C TYR A 89 -34.71 15.74 3.10
N LYS A 90 -35.63 15.78 4.07
CA LYS A 90 -35.89 14.67 4.99
C LYS A 90 -36.68 13.51 4.39
N GLN A 91 -37.51 13.77 3.39
CA GLN A 91 -38.42 12.77 2.80
C GLN A 91 -37.96 12.24 1.44
N LEU A 92 -37.19 13.02 0.68
CA LEU A 92 -36.74 12.67 -0.67
C LEU A 92 -35.21 12.53 -0.76
N ILE A 93 -34.45 13.61 -0.50
CA ILE A 93 -33.00 13.63 -0.78
C ILE A 93 -32.23 12.67 0.15
N LYS A 94 -32.46 12.77 1.47
CA LYS A 94 -31.74 11.98 2.48
C LYS A 94 -31.99 10.46 2.32
N PRO A 95 -33.24 9.96 2.20
CA PRO A 95 -33.50 8.55 1.89
C PRO A 95 -32.89 8.07 0.56
N ALA A 96 -32.89 8.91 -0.48
CA ALA A 96 -32.32 8.54 -1.78
C ALA A 96 -30.79 8.41 -1.75
N LEU A 97 -30.10 9.28 -1.01
CA LEU A 97 -28.65 9.18 -0.82
C LEU A 97 -28.27 8.03 0.13
N GLU A 98 -29.09 7.75 1.15
CA GLU A 98 -28.90 6.59 2.04
C GLU A 98 -29.08 5.24 1.30
N ASP A 99 -30.06 5.12 0.39
CA ASP A 99 -30.21 4.00 -0.56
C ASP A 99 -29.11 3.97 -1.63
N ALA A 100 -28.53 5.13 -1.95
CA ALA A 100 -27.32 5.22 -2.77
C ALA A 100 -26.05 4.72 -2.06
N GLY A 101 -26.12 4.40 -0.78
CA GLY A 101 -24.98 3.98 0.03
C GLY A 101 -24.13 5.15 0.52
N PHE A 102 -24.55 6.40 0.33
CA PHE A 102 -23.86 7.60 0.80
C PHE A 102 -24.23 7.94 2.25
N GLU A 103 -23.38 8.75 2.88
CA GLU A 103 -23.70 9.50 4.10
C GLU A 103 -24.08 10.95 3.70
N PRO A 104 -25.37 11.33 3.78
CA PRO A 104 -25.83 12.66 3.39
C PRO A 104 -25.70 13.69 4.51
N PHE A 105 -25.05 14.81 4.20
CA PHE A 105 -24.81 15.93 5.10
C PHE A 105 -25.32 17.25 4.52
N ARG A 106 -26.06 18.01 5.33
CA ARG A 106 -26.51 19.37 5.01
C ARG A 106 -26.03 20.34 6.08
N ALA A 107 -25.62 21.54 5.69
CA ALA A 107 -24.90 22.48 6.57
C ALA A 107 -25.67 22.98 7.81
N ASP A 108 -26.98 22.71 7.93
CA ASP A 108 -27.78 22.99 9.15
C ASP A 108 -27.90 21.80 10.11
N GLU A 109 -27.31 20.65 9.79
CA GLU A 109 -27.13 19.51 10.71
C GLU A 109 -25.83 19.62 11.55
N GLU A 110 -24.95 20.58 11.24
CA GLU A 110 -23.75 20.85 12.03
C GLU A 110 -24.09 21.53 13.37
N THR A 111 -23.43 21.10 14.44
CA THR A 111 -23.69 21.53 15.82
C THR A 111 -22.45 22.01 16.58
N ALA A 112 -21.26 21.94 15.98
CA ALA A 112 -20.05 22.57 16.48
C ALA A 112 -20.07 24.10 16.31
N SER A 113 -19.40 24.83 17.21
CA SER A 113 -19.17 26.26 17.08
C SER A 113 -17.97 26.55 16.15
N GLY A 114 -18.23 27.00 14.93
CA GLY A 114 -17.22 27.31 13.92
C GLY A 114 -17.59 28.53 13.06
N ASP A 115 -16.78 28.81 12.04
CA ASP A 115 -17.13 29.75 10.97
C ASP A 115 -17.77 28.96 9.82
N ILE A 116 -19.10 29.04 9.75
CA ILE A 116 -19.97 28.31 8.82
C ILE A 116 -19.52 28.48 7.35
N LEU A 117 -18.95 29.64 7.00
CA LEU A 117 -18.44 29.88 5.65
C LEU A 117 -17.21 29.01 5.35
N THR A 118 -16.24 28.95 6.27
CA THR A 118 -15.04 28.12 6.13
C THR A 118 -15.39 26.63 6.00
N ASP A 119 -16.41 26.15 6.72
CA ASP A 119 -16.88 24.77 6.64
C ASP A 119 -17.56 24.46 5.30
N MET A 120 -18.47 25.33 4.83
CA MET A 120 -19.15 25.18 3.54
C MET A 120 -18.17 25.03 2.36
N PHE A 121 -17.11 25.84 2.31
CA PHE A 121 -16.08 25.73 1.27
C PHE A 121 -15.29 24.40 1.34
N GLN A 122 -15.06 23.87 2.54
CA GLN A 122 -14.39 22.60 2.72
C GLN A 122 -15.22 21.45 2.13
N GLU A 123 -16.53 21.42 2.39
CA GLU A 123 -17.40 20.34 1.91
C GLU A 123 -17.52 20.33 0.38
N LEU A 124 -17.62 21.51 -0.24
CA LEU A 124 -17.58 21.65 -1.70
C LEU A 124 -16.28 21.11 -2.33
N LEU A 125 -15.16 21.13 -1.60
CA LEU A 125 -13.88 20.63 -2.10
C LEU A 125 -13.68 19.14 -1.78
N LEU A 126 -14.02 18.71 -0.56
CA LEU A 126 -13.69 17.38 -0.05
C LEU A 126 -14.76 16.33 -0.37
N ALA A 127 -16.06 16.65 -0.35
CA ALA A 127 -17.13 15.68 -0.52
C ALA A 127 -17.00 14.87 -1.82
N ASP A 128 -17.33 13.59 -1.75
CA ASP A 128 -17.26 12.66 -2.88
C ASP A 128 -18.35 12.99 -3.91
N LEU A 129 -19.55 13.31 -3.43
CA LEU A 129 -20.67 13.80 -4.20
C LEU A 129 -21.16 15.14 -3.66
N VAL A 130 -21.52 16.07 -4.54
CA VAL A 130 -22.32 17.26 -4.21
C VAL A 130 -23.63 17.19 -4.98
N LEU A 131 -24.75 17.29 -4.27
CA LEU A 131 -26.09 17.35 -4.85
C LEU A 131 -26.64 18.76 -4.65
N CYS A 132 -26.93 19.44 -5.76
CA CYS A 132 -27.49 20.79 -5.77
C CYS A 132 -28.99 20.75 -6.09
N ASP A 133 -29.82 21.27 -5.18
CA ASP A 133 -31.23 21.54 -5.47
C ASP A 133 -31.36 22.95 -6.08
N LEU A 134 -31.77 22.98 -7.34
CA LEU A 134 -31.87 24.18 -8.16
C LEU A 134 -33.34 24.55 -8.47
N SER A 135 -34.31 24.07 -7.67
CA SER A 135 -35.75 24.29 -7.90
C SER A 135 -36.17 25.77 -7.85
N ILE A 136 -35.39 26.62 -7.17
CA ILE A 136 -35.56 28.08 -7.17
C ILE A 136 -34.23 28.77 -7.48
N ASP A 137 -34.28 30.00 -8.00
CA ASP A 137 -33.09 30.79 -8.32
C ASP A 137 -32.45 31.36 -7.03
N ASN A 138 -31.68 30.53 -6.31
CA ASN A 138 -31.00 30.91 -5.06
C ASN A 138 -29.52 31.22 -5.28
N ALA A 139 -29.11 32.46 -4.95
CA ALA A 139 -27.75 32.95 -5.15
C ALA A 139 -26.66 32.11 -4.45
N ASN A 140 -26.91 31.65 -3.21
CA ASN A 140 -25.96 30.81 -2.47
C ASN A 140 -25.75 29.47 -3.19
N ALA A 141 -26.84 28.76 -3.51
CA ALA A 141 -26.77 27.47 -4.21
C ALA A 141 -26.02 27.55 -5.56
N PHE A 142 -26.20 28.64 -6.33
CA PHE A 142 -25.45 28.86 -7.57
C PHE A 142 -23.97 29.20 -7.31
N TYR A 143 -23.65 29.96 -6.26
CA TYR A 143 -22.27 30.27 -5.88
C TYR A 143 -21.51 29.02 -5.44
N GLU A 144 -22.13 28.22 -4.56
CA GLU A 144 -21.64 26.93 -4.07
C GLU A 144 -21.42 25.93 -5.22
N LEU A 145 -22.38 25.83 -6.15
CA LEU A 145 -22.22 25.04 -7.38
C LEU A 145 -21.07 25.56 -8.27
N GLY A 146 -20.93 26.87 -8.44
CA GLY A 146 -19.84 27.49 -9.19
C GLY A 146 -18.46 27.16 -8.62
N ILE A 147 -18.33 27.18 -7.29
CA ILE A 147 -17.11 26.76 -6.58
C ILE A 147 -16.82 25.27 -6.84
N ARG A 148 -17.82 24.39 -6.70
CA ARG A 148 -17.65 22.96 -6.96
C ARG A 148 -17.22 22.69 -8.40
N HIS A 149 -17.83 23.36 -9.38
CA HIS A 149 -17.42 23.30 -10.78
C HIS A 149 -15.99 23.81 -11.02
N ALA A 150 -15.58 24.91 -10.36
CA ALA A 150 -14.27 25.52 -10.58
C ALA A 150 -13.11 24.67 -10.04
N PHE A 151 -13.33 23.91 -8.98
CA PHE A 151 -12.27 23.16 -8.30
C PHE A 151 -12.35 21.64 -8.44
N ARG A 152 -13.51 21.05 -8.79
CA ARG A 152 -13.67 19.59 -8.93
C ARG A 152 -14.17 19.18 -10.31
N LYS A 153 -13.57 18.13 -10.87
CA LYS A 153 -13.92 17.58 -12.19
C LYS A 153 -15.25 16.82 -12.19
N ARG A 154 -15.49 16.01 -11.15
CA ARG A 154 -16.60 15.03 -11.04
C ARG A 154 -17.33 15.08 -9.71
N GLY A 155 -18.35 14.24 -9.55
CA GLY A 155 -19.13 14.15 -8.32
C GLY A 155 -20.00 15.38 -8.09
N VAL A 156 -20.77 15.78 -9.11
CA VAL A 156 -21.84 16.79 -9.05
C VAL A 156 -23.12 16.19 -9.63
N MET A 157 -24.24 16.51 -9.00
CA MET A 157 -25.59 16.25 -9.48
C MET A 157 -26.47 17.48 -9.29
N HIS A 158 -27.36 17.74 -10.24
CA HIS A 158 -28.40 18.76 -10.11
C HIS A 158 -29.77 18.09 -10.01
N ILE A 159 -30.63 18.58 -9.12
CA ILE A 159 -32.06 18.23 -9.06
C ILE A 159 -32.93 19.49 -9.14
N GLN A 160 -34.16 19.36 -9.62
CA GLN A 160 -35.14 20.47 -9.66
C GLN A 160 -36.58 19.98 -9.58
N ALA A 161 -37.47 20.80 -9.02
CA ALA A 161 -38.92 20.69 -9.15
C ALA A 161 -39.51 21.95 -9.80
N GLY A 162 -40.66 21.80 -10.47
CA GLY A 162 -41.53 22.88 -10.97
C GLY A 162 -41.00 23.77 -12.12
N ARG A 163 -39.69 24.03 -12.21
CA ARG A 163 -39.11 25.00 -13.15
C ARG A 163 -39.00 24.48 -14.59
N ALA A 164 -39.40 25.33 -15.55
CA ALA A 164 -39.37 25.03 -16.99
C ALA A 164 -38.10 25.52 -17.72
N TYR A 165 -37.26 26.35 -17.08
CA TYR A 165 -36.01 26.88 -17.63
C TYR A 165 -34.88 26.80 -16.60
N MET A 166 -33.63 26.77 -17.08
CA MET A 166 -32.41 26.83 -16.26
C MET A 166 -31.56 28.05 -16.64
N PRO A 167 -30.70 28.57 -15.74
CA PRO A 167 -29.78 29.66 -16.07
C PRO A 167 -28.81 29.32 -17.21
N PHE A 168 -28.39 30.33 -17.98
CA PHE A 168 -27.63 30.17 -19.23
C PHE A 168 -26.26 29.50 -19.05
N ASP A 169 -25.63 29.60 -17.88
CA ASP A 169 -24.33 28.97 -17.62
C ASP A 169 -24.42 27.47 -17.28
N ILE A 170 -25.63 26.95 -17.02
CA ILE A 170 -25.86 25.57 -16.54
C ILE A 170 -27.00 24.81 -17.23
N PHE A 171 -27.75 25.42 -18.18
CA PHE A 171 -28.88 24.75 -18.86
C PHE A 171 -28.52 23.46 -19.63
N ASN A 172 -27.27 23.36 -20.12
CA ASN A 172 -26.77 22.16 -20.78
C ASN A 172 -26.32 21.04 -19.81
N VAL A 173 -26.26 21.31 -18.50
CA VAL A 173 -25.90 20.30 -17.50
C VAL A 173 -27.15 19.50 -17.12
N ARG A 174 -27.02 18.17 -17.08
CA ARG A 174 -28.14 17.26 -16.84
C ARG A 174 -28.72 17.43 -15.42
N THR A 175 -29.91 18.01 -15.34
CA THR A 175 -30.68 18.18 -14.10
C THR A 175 -31.83 17.18 -14.03
N LEU A 176 -31.96 16.49 -12.89
CA LEU A 176 -33.01 15.49 -12.66
C LEU A 176 -34.29 16.15 -12.12
N PRO A 177 -35.47 15.97 -12.76
CA PRO A 177 -36.73 16.47 -12.22
C PRO A 177 -37.20 15.60 -11.04
N TYR A 178 -37.87 16.24 -10.07
CA TYR A 178 -38.65 15.59 -9.02
C TYR A 178 -39.99 16.33 -8.79
N HIS A 179 -40.91 15.70 -8.09
CA HIS A 179 -42.30 16.13 -7.97
C HIS A 179 -42.63 16.67 -6.56
N VAL A 180 -43.36 17.77 -6.50
CA VAL A 180 -43.87 18.38 -5.25
C VAL A 180 -45.37 18.68 -5.38
N THR A 181 -46.07 18.66 -4.24
CA THR A 181 -47.46 19.12 -4.15
C THR A 181 -47.53 20.66 -4.13
N PRO A 182 -48.72 21.28 -4.30
CA PRO A 182 -48.89 22.74 -4.19
C PRO A 182 -48.45 23.34 -2.83
N GLU A 183 -48.39 22.52 -1.77
CA GLU A 183 -47.91 22.89 -0.43
C GLU A 183 -46.37 22.88 -0.31
N GLY A 184 -45.67 22.44 -1.38
CA GLY A 184 -44.22 22.42 -1.50
C GLY A 184 -43.50 21.21 -0.89
N VAL A 185 -44.22 20.15 -0.54
CA VAL A 185 -43.65 18.89 -0.03
C VAL A 185 -43.53 17.85 -1.16
N PRO A 186 -42.62 16.86 -1.09
CA PRO A 186 -42.52 15.81 -2.11
C PRO A 186 -43.85 15.09 -2.34
N ASP A 187 -44.22 14.87 -3.61
CA ASP A 187 -45.51 14.28 -3.98
C ASP A 187 -45.60 12.79 -3.58
N PRO A 188 -46.53 12.40 -2.68
CA PRO A 188 -46.71 11.01 -2.26
C PRO A 188 -46.98 10.01 -3.39
N ALA A 189 -47.49 10.45 -4.54
CA ALA A 189 -47.71 9.59 -5.71
C ALA A 189 -46.40 9.25 -6.45
N HIS A 190 -45.42 10.17 -6.43
CA HIS A 190 -44.18 10.07 -7.21
C HIS A 190 -42.93 9.80 -6.36
N ILE A 191 -42.95 10.11 -5.06
CA ILE A 191 -41.80 10.08 -4.14
C ILE A 191 -40.96 8.79 -4.22
N LYS A 192 -41.58 7.61 -4.40
CA LYS A 192 -40.84 6.33 -4.54
C LYS A 192 -40.01 6.27 -5.83
N ASN A 193 -40.55 6.79 -6.92
CA ASN A 193 -39.87 6.84 -8.21
C ASN A 193 -38.77 7.89 -8.19
N ASP A 194 -39.03 9.05 -7.60
CA ASP A 194 -38.06 10.15 -7.47
C ASP A 194 -36.88 9.74 -6.56
N ILE A 195 -37.14 9.05 -5.44
CA ILE A 195 -36.10 8.43 -4.59
C ILE A 195 -35.23 7.47 -5.41
N GLN A 196 -35.85 6.57 -6.18
CA GLN A 196 -35.10 5.62 -7.02
C GLN A 196 -34.32 6.31 -8.14
N ALA A 197 -34.84 7.39 -8.72
CA ALA A 197 -34.18 8.15 -9.77
C ALA A 197 -32.95 8.91 -9.22
N ILE A 198 -33.07 9.57 -8.06
CA ILE A 198 -31.94 10.24 -7.39
C ILE A 198 -30.90 9.20 -6.95
N SER A 199 -31.33 8.11 -6.31
CA SER A 199 -30.45 7.02 -5.87
C SER A 199 -29.66 6.42 -7.03
N ARG A 200 -30.34 6.11 -8.14
CA ARG A 200 -29.70 5.62 -9.36
C ARG A 200 -28.73 6.65 -9.93
N MET A 201 -29.12 7.92 -10.05
CA MET A 201 -28.21 8.93 -10.59
C MET A 201 -26.98 9.14 -9.70
N ALA A 202 -27.09 8.98 -8.38
CA ALA A 202 -25.94 8.99 -7.47
C ALA A 202 -25.03 7.77 -7.69
N LYS A 203 -25.59 6.56 -7.80
CA LYS A 203 -24.85 5.33 -8.14
C LYS A 203 -24.13 5.46 -9.49
N ASP A 204 -24.84 5.87 -10.54
CA ASP A 204 -24.31 6.06 -11.90
C ASP A 204 -23.26 7.19 -11.95
N THR A 205 -23.43 8.28 -11.19
CA THR A 205 -22.46 9.39 -11.07
C THR A 205 -21.18 8.96 -10.33
N TRP A 206 -21.29 8.08 -9.34
CA TRP A 206 -20.15 7.60 -8.56
C TRP A 206 -19.36 6.50 -9.26
N ALA A 207 -20.06 5.60 -9.94
CA ALA A 207 -19.50 4.53 -10.77
C ALA A 207 -19.00 5.02 -12.16
N SER A 208 -19.19 6.31 -12.48
CA SER A 208 -18.57 6.95 -13.64
C SER A 208 -17.03 6.81 -13.60
N ASP A 209 -16.39 6.95 -14.76
CA ASP A 209 -14.93 7.00 -14.86
C ASP A 209 -14.35 8.05 -13.89
N ARG A 210 -13.17 7.78 -13.32
CA ARG A 210 -12.47 8.74 -12.46
C ARG A 210 -12.00 9.96 -13.25
N ASP A 211 -11.75 9.80 -14.55
CA ASP A 211 -11.39 10.91 -15.46
C ASP A 211 -12.61 11.55 -16.16
N ALA A 212 -13.84 11.11 -15.86
CA ALA A 212 -15.05 11.75 -16.39
C ALA A 212 -15.18 13.20 -15.92
N ILE A 213 -15.38 14.13 -16.85
CA ILE A 213 -15.50 15.57 -16.55
C ILE A 213 -16.97 15.98 -16.53
N HIS A 214 -17.54 16.08 -15.33
CA HIS A 214 -18.93 16.53 -15.11
C HIS A 214 -19.01 18.06 -15.02
N SER A 215 -17.93 18.72 -14.58
CA SER A 215 -17.87 20.19 -14.51
C SER A 215 -17.79 20.83 -15.91
N PRO A 216 -18.62 21.83 -16.23
CA PRO A 216 -18.49 22.59 -17.48
C PRO A 216 -17.19 23.39 -17.54
N ILE A 217 -16.62 23.80 -16.40
CA ILE A 217 -15.39 24.61 -16.35
C ILE A 217 -14.18 23.78 -16.77
N PHE A 218 -14.04 22.54 -16.26
CA PHE A 218 -12.96 21.64 -16.68
C PHE A 218 -13.12 21.13 -18.12
N ASN A 219 -14.34 21.10 -18.67
CA ASN A 219 -14.58 20.80 -20.09
C ASN A 219 -14.16 21.95 -21.02
N LEU A 220 -14.11 23.20 -20.52
CA LEU A 220 -13.73 24.39 -21.31
C LEU A 220 -12.26 24.79 -21.12
N LEU A 221 -11.65 24.50 -19.97
CA LEU A 221 -10.30 24.95 -19.61
C LEU A 221 -9.28 23.79 -19.62
N SER A 222 -8.76 23.48 -20.80
CA SER A 222 -7.67 22.51 -20.98
C SER A 222 -6.44 22.88 -20.13
N GLY A 223 -5.98 21.96 -19.27
CA GLY A 223 -4.84 22.17 -18.38
C GLY A 223 -5.21 22.66 -16.98
N LEU A 224 -6.49 22.90 -16.68
CA LEU A 224 -6.94 23.13 -15.30
C LEU A 224 -6.75 21.87 -14.45
N ALA A 225 -6.10 22.02 -13.30
CA ALA A 225 -5.89 20.96 -12.30
C ALA A 225 -6.86 21.11 -11.13
N GLU A 226 -7.31 20.00 -10.53
CA GLU A 226 -7.96 20.04 -9.22
C GLU A 226 -6.94 20.46 -8.15
N PRO A 227 -7.31 21.23 -7.12
CA PRO A 227 -6.40 21.63 -6.06
C PRO A 227 -6.02 20.43 -5.20
N ASP A 228 -4.73 20.34 -4.83
CA ASP A 228 -4.24 19.26 -3.98
C ASP A 228 -4.92 19.30 -2.59
N ARG A 229 -5.68 18.25 -2.26
CA ARG A 229 -6.33 18.04 -0.96
C ARG A 229 -5.35 18.19 0.22
N LYS A 230 -4.05 17.87 0.05
CA LYS A 230 -3.02 18.00 1.10
C LYS A 230 -2.64 19.45 1.41
N SER A 231 -2.90 20.37 0.47
CA SER A 231 -2.69 21.81 0.59
C SER A 231 -3.88 22.55 1.23
N LEU A 232 -5.09 21.99 1.13
CA LEU A 232 -6.34 22.52 1.67
C LEU A 232 -6.44 22.33 3.19
N ARG A 233 -5.58 23.05 3.93
CA ARG A 233 -5.49 22.98 5.40
C ARG A 233 -6.35 24.05 6.07
N THR A 234 -7.66 23.84 6.07
CA THR A 234 -8.63 24.69 6.80
C THR A 234 -8.51 24.54 8.33
N PRO A 235 -8.95 25.54 9.12
CA PRO A 235 -9.02 25.45 10.58
C PRO A 235 -9.95 24.34 11.12
N LEU A 236 -10.92 23.84 10.36
CA LEU A 236 -11.92 22.87 10.82
C LEU A 236 -11.65 21.42 10.36
N ALA A 237 -10.98 21.23 9.21
CA ALA A 237 -10.21 20.00 8.91
C ALA A 237 -9.17 19.63 9.99
N THR A 238 -8.93 20.48 11.01
CA THR A 238 -8.16 20.11 12.19
C THR A 238 -8.71 18.90 12.95
N GLY A 239 -9.95 18.45 12.72
CA GLY A 239 -10.41 17.13 13.16
C GLY A 239 -9.61 15.99 12.50
N PHE A 240 -9.70 15.89 11.18
CA PHE A 240 -9.00 14.86 10.39
C PHE A 240 -7.48 14.97 10.50
N TRP A 241 -6.93 16.19 10.42
CA TRP A 241 -5.49 16.40 10.57
C TRP A 241 -5.01 16.13 12.02
N ARG A 242 -5.87 16.14 13.04
CA ARG A 242 -5.52 15.72 14.41
C ARG A 242 -5.51 14.20 14.57
N GLU A 243 -6.45 13.47 13.94
CA GLU A 243 -6.37 12.00 13.83
C GLU A 243 -5.06 11.61 13.13
N TYR A 244 -4.80 12.18 11.94
CA TYR A 244 -3.60 11.91 11.16
C TYR A 244 -2.30 12.25 11.91
N ASN A 245 -2.20 13.43 12.55
CA ASN A 245 -0.99 13.79 13.30
C ASN A 245 -0.80 12.92 14.56
N SER A 246 -1.88 12.53 15.25
CA SER A 246 -1.81 11.60 16.40
C SER A 246 -1.38 10.19 15.96
N TRP A 247 -1.89 9.72 14.83
CA TRP A 247 -1.46 8.48 14.17
C TRP A 247 0.03 8.54 13.78
N ARG A 248 0.44 9.61 13.09
CA ARG A 248 1.81 9.82 12.60
C ARG A 248 2.83 9.89 13.73
N GLN A 249 2.44 10.47 14.87
CA GLN A 249 3.24 10.45 16.11
C GLN A 249 3.44 9.01 16.62
N ARG A 250 2.38 8.20 16.74
CA ARG A 250 2.49 6.78 17.14
C ARG A 250 3.36 5.97 16.17
N VAL A 251 3.14 6.12 14.86
CA VAL A 251 3.95 5.46 13.82
C VAL A 251 5.43 5.87 13.91
N THR A 252 5.73 7.15 14.17
CA THR A 252 7.11 7.62 14.39
C THR A 252 7.76 6.98 15.62
N VAL A 253 7.02 6.82 16.72
CA VAL A 253 7.52 6.14 17.93
C VAL A 253 7.72 4.64 17.67
N ALA A 254 6.75 3.98 17.05
CA ALA A 254 6.82 2.56 16.68
C ALA A 254 7.99 2.27 15.73
N GLN A 255 8.22 3.12 14.72
CA GLN A 255 9.35 3.01 13.79
C GLN A 255 10.70 3.12 14.53
N ARG A 256 10.85 4.12 15.42
CA ARG A 256 12.07 4.29 16.24
C ARG A 256 12.33 3.09 17.16
N GLN A 257 11.26 2.46 17.66
CA GLN A 257 11.32 1.27 18.52
C GLN A 257 11.29 -0.05 17.73
N LYS A 258 11.29 -0.01 16.38
CA LYS A 258 11.21 -1.16 15.46
C LYS A 258 9.95 -2.04 15.64
N ARG A 259 8.88 -1.51 16.22
CA ARG A 259 7.62 -2.21 16.49
C ARG A 259 6.72 -2.20 15.26
N ILE A 260 6.95 -3.15 14.36
CA ILE A 260 6.23 -3.23 13.08
C ILE A 260 4.71 -3.47 13.24
N GLY A 261 4.29 -4.18 14.29
CA GLY A 261 2.89 -4.59 14.48
C GLY A 261 1.96 -3.42 14.75
N ASP A 262 2.44 -2.43 15.52
CA ASP A 262 1.76 -1.15 15.71
C ASP A 262 1.53 -0.43 14.39
N ILE A 263 2.54 -0.33 13.51
CA ILE A 263 2.41 0.40 12.25
C ILE A 263 1.38 -0.29 11.34
N LEU A 264 1.40 -1.62 11.27
CA LEU A 264 0.41 -2.38 10.52
C LEU A 264 -1.01 -2.19 11.06
N LEU A 265 -1.22 -2.33 12.38
CA LEU A 265 -2.54 -2.16 13.00
C LEU A 265 -3.05 -0.72 12.87
N LEU A 266 -2.22 0.27 13.23
CA LEU A 266 -2.59 1.69 13.18
C LEU A 266 -2.94 2.15 11.76
N THR A 267 -2.36 1.55 10.72
CA THR A 267 -2.66 1.86 9.32
C THR A 267 -3.94 1.18 8.86
N GLU A 268 -4.18 -0.07 9.27
CA GLU A 268 -5.42 -0.79 9.00
C GLU A 268 -6.65 -0.08 9.60
N GLU A 269 -6.51 0.45 10.82
CA GLU A 269 -7.60 1.14 11.52
C GLU A 269 -7.93 2.54 10.96
N ILE A 270 -7.27 3.00 9.89
CA ILE A 270 -7.66 4.21 9.17
C ILE A 270 -8.83 3.89 8.23
N SER A 271 -10.02 4.20 8.75
CA SER A 271 -11.30 4.24 8.07
C SER A 271 -11.46 5.48 7.20
N ASN A 272 -10.96 6.64 7.65
CA ASN A 272 -11.16 7.93 6.99
C ASN A 272 -10.45 8.00 5.62
N PRO A 273 -11.19 8.08 4.49
CA PRO A 273 -10.60 8.04 3.15
C PRO A 273 -9.73 9.28 2.84
N LEU A 274 -9.99 10.42 3.50
CA LEU A 274 -9.29 11.69 3.26
C LEU A 274 -7.84 11.71 3.78
N ILE A 275 -7.42 10.72 4.57
CA ILE A 275 -6.05 10.57 5.11
C ILE A 275 -5.47 9.17 4.90
N LYS A 276 -6.23 8.27 4.27
CA LYS A 276 -5.87 6.84 4.14
C LYS A 276 -4.73 6.63 3.17
N GLU A 277 -4.70 7.40 2.09
CA GLU A 277 -3.61 7.37 1.11
C GLU A 277 -2.30 7.84 1.75
N GLU A 278 -2.30 9.01 2.38
CA GLU A 278 -1.15 9.60 3.08
C GLU A 278 -0.60 8.64 4.14
N ALA A 279 -1.49 8.03 4.93
CA ALA A 279 -1.10 7.11 5.98
C ALA A 279 -0.53 5.79 5.46
N ILE A 280 -1.09 5.22 4.39
CA ILE A 280 -0.51 4.06 3.70
C ILE A 280 0.88 4.40 3.16
N GLY A 281 1.06 5.59 2.58
CA GLY A 281 2.35 6.07 2.08
C GLY A 281 3.40 6.21 3.18
N GLU A 282 3.07 6.88 4.28
CA GLU A 282 3.95 7.03 5.45
C GLU A 282 4.25 5.69 6.15
N ALA A 283 3.27 4.80 6.25
CA ALA A 283 3.47 3.45 6.81
C ALA A 283 4.39 2.60 5.92
N GLY A 284 4.18 2.62 4.60
CA GLY A 284 5.06 1.98 3.62
C GLY A 284 6.49 2.52 3.71
N ASN A 285 6.66 3.84 3.81
CA ASN A 285 7.97 4.47 4.01
C ASN A 285 8.59 4.09 5.37
N ALA A 286 7.81 4.01 6.45
CA ALA A 286 8.29 3.61 7.77
C ALA A 286 8.78 2.14 7.78
N LEU A 287 8.03 1.24 7.15
CA LEU A 287 8.40 -0.18 6.99
C LEU A 287 9.63 -0.35 6.08
N ALA A 288 9.69 0.39 4.98
CA ALA A 288 10.84 0.43 4.07
C ALA A 288 12.13 0.88 4.78
N ASN A 289 12.06 1.94 5.59
CA ASN A 289 13.17 2.44 6.41
C ASN A 289 13.62 1.45 7.51
N MET A 290 12.80 0.45 7.86
CA MET A 290 13.19 -0.67 8.71
C MET A 290 13.62 -1.92 7.91
N GLY A 291 13.84 -1.78 6.60
CA GLY A 291 14.23 -2.87 5.69
C GLY A 291 13.12 -3.89 5.40
N ARG A 292 11.86 -3.62 5.80
CA ARG A 292 10.73 -4.55 5.63
C ARG A 292 10.05 -4.35 4.26
N ASN A 293 10.80 -4.60 3.19
CA ASN A 293 10.37 -4.39 1.80
C ASN A 293 9.07 -5.12 1.44
N GLU A 294 8.86 -6.35 1.94
CA GLU A 294 7.64 -7.14 1.69
C GLU A 294 6.38 -6.52 2.33
N LEU A 295 6.50 -6.07 3.59
CA LEU A 295 5.42 -5.37 4.28
C LEU A 295 5.15 -3.99 3.65
N ALA A 296 6.20 -3.28 3.23
CA ALA A 296 6.06 -2.00 2.52
C ALA A 296 5.36 -2.19 1.16
N LEU A 297 5.76 -3.19 0.36
CA LEU A 297 5.10 -3.56 -0.90
C LEU A 297 3.60 -3.86 -0.70
N THR A 298 3.27 -4.58 0.38
CA THR A 298 1.88 -4.88 0.74
C THR A 298 1.08 -3.63 1.08
N GLN A 299 1.67 -2.65 1.79
CA GLN A 299 1.01 -1.36 2.02
C GLN A 299 0.79 -0.59 0.71
N TYR A 300 1.81 -0.45 -0.14
CA TYR A 300 1.64 0.26 -1.42
C TYR A 300 0.61 -0.41 -2.35
N ARG A 301 0.48 -1.74 -2.33
CA ARG A 301 -0.59 -2.46 -3.05
C ARG A 301 -1.99 -2.14 -2.50
N LYS A 302 -2.18 -2.16 -1.17
CA LYS A 302 -3.42 -1.67 -0.53
C LYS A 302 -3.70 -0.20 -0.84
N GLY A 303 -2.66 0.61 -1.04
CA GLY A 303 -2.77 1.99 -1.53
C GLY A 303 -3.29 2.07 -2.97
N LEU A 304 -2.82 1.19 -3.86
CA LEU A 304 -3.27 1.10 -5.26
C LEU A 304 -4.69 0.52 -5.40
N GLU A 305 -5.17 -0.24 -4.42
CA GLU A 305 -6.59 -0.65 -4.33
C GLU A 305 -7.50 0.57 -4.07
N VAL A 306 -7.06 1.53 -3.26
CA VAL A 306 -7.79 2.80 -3.03
C VAL A 306 -7.62 3.77 -4.22
N ASN A 307 -6.39 3.93 -4.71
CA ASN A 307 -6.04 4.83 -5.79
C ASN A 307 -5.00 4.22 -6.74
N SER A 308 -5.50 3.46 -7.72
CA SER A 308 -4.70 2.81 -8.77
C SER A 308 -3.95 3.80 -9.69
N GLY A 309 -4.32 5.09 -9.66
CA GLY A 309 -3.64 6.18 -10.36
C GLY A 309 -2.49 6.84 -9.57
N ASN A 310 -2.27 6.49 -8.30
CA ASN A 310 -1.20 7.11 -7.51
C ASN A 310 0.19 6.73 -8.08
N MET A 311 0.84 7.70 -8.72
CA MET A 311 2.16 7.54 -9.35
C MET A 311 3.26 7.18 -8.34
N GLU A 312 3.27 7.78 -7.14
CA GLU A 312 4.26 7.42 -6.11
C GLU A 312 4.12 5.94 -5.74
N PHE A 313 2.91 5.44 -5.51
CA PHE A 313 2.69 4.05 -5.11
C PHE A 313 3.05 3.07 -6.21
N ARG A 314 2.80 3.40 -7.49
CA ARG A 314 3.30 2.61 -8.63
C ARG A 314 4.84 2.58 -8.66
N ARG A 315 5.51 3.72 -8.48
CA ARG A 315 6.99 3.79 -8.40
C ARG A 315 7.54 3.01 -7.20
N LYS A 316 6.86 3.04 -6.05
CA LYS A 316 7.23 2.30 -4.83
C LYS A 316 6.97 0.80 -4.96
N GLU A 317 5.91 0.38 -5.63
CA GLU A 317 5.64 -1.03 -5.92
C GLU A 317 6.83 -1.63 -6.70
N ALA A 318 7.22 -0.99 -7.81
CA ALA A 318 8.37 -1.41 -8.60
C ALA A 318 9.69 -1.36 -7.81
N PHE A 319 9.93 -0.30 -7.02
CA PHE A 319 11.11 -0.19 -6.17
C PHE A 319 11.21 -1.37 -5.19
N HIS A 320 10.12 -1.72 -4.49
CA HIS A 320 10.14 -2.82 -3.53
C HIS A 320 10.12 -4.20 -4.18
N LEU A 321 9.55 -4.37 -5.37
CA LEU A 321 9.69 -5.58 -6.18
C LEU A 321 11.17 -5.84 -6.53
N ASN A 322 11.89 -4.84 -7.03
CA ASN A 322 13.33 -4.94 -7.29
C ASN A 322 14.12 -5.28 -6.00
N ARG A 323 13.79 -4.64 -4.87
CA ARG A 323 14.41 -4.95 -3.55
C ARG A 323 14.11 -6.35 -3.00
N LEU A 324 13.15 -7.06 -3.58
CA LEU A 324 12.84 -8.46 -3.27
C LEU A 324 13.36 -9.44 -4.34
N GLY A 325 14.16 -8.97 -5.30
CA GLY A 325 14.68 -9.78 -6.41
C GLY A 325 13.65 -10.06 -7.51
N ARG A 326 12.46 -9.46 -7.46
CA ARG A 326 11.37 -9.61 -8.43
C ARG A 326 11.56 -8.60 -9.57
N VAL A 327 12.70 -8.69 -10.24
CA VAL A 327 13.21 -7.68 -11.18
C VAL A 327 12.31 -7.52 -12.40
N ASP A 328 11.86 -8.61 -13.01
CA ASP A 328 11.00 -8.57 -14.19
C ASP A 328 9.64 -7.92 -13.90
N GLU A 329 9.03 -8.23 -12.74
CA GLU A 329 7.82 -7.55 -12.28
C GLU A 329 8.06 -6.04 -12.06
N ALA A 330 9.21 -5.65 -11.52
CA ALA A 330 9.57 -4.25 -11.34
C ALA A 330 9.72 -3.50 -12.68
N ILE A 331 10.31 -4.14 -13.69
CA ILE A 331 10.42 -3.61 -15.05
C ILE A 331 9.03 -3.43 -15.65
N VAL A 332 8.20 -4.48 -15.67
CA VAL A 332 6.83 -4.43 -16.23
C VAL A 332 5.98 -3.33 -15.57
N LYS A 333 6.12 -3.14 -14.25
CA LYS A 333 5.41 -2.07 -13.51
C LYS A 333 5.90 -0.66 -13.86
N LEU A 334 7.19 -0.48 -14.12
CA LEU A 334 7.74 0.80 -14.59
C LEU A 334 7.40 1.08 -16.06
N GLU A 335 7.42 0.06 -16.92
CA GLU A 335 7.06 0.19 -18.34
C GLU A 335 5.56 0.47 -18.50
N ALA A 336 4.69 -0.14 -17.70
CA ALA A 336 3.27 0.20 -17.65
C ALA A 336 3.03 1.63 -17.13
N LEU A 337 3.74 2.06 -16.08
CA LEU A 337 3.69 3.46 -15.62
C LEU A 337 4.14 4.42 -16.74
N LEU A 338 5.23 4.10 -17.45
CA LEU A 338 5.78 4.96 -18.49
C LEU A 338 5.03 4.91 -19.83
N ALA A 339 4.04 4.01 -19.98
CA ALA A 339 3.03 4.10 -21.03
C ALA A 339 1.99 5.20 -20.69
N ASP A 340 1.51 5.22 -19.45
CA ASP A 340 0.53 6.21 -18.97
C ASP A 340 1.17 7.61 -18.79
N THR A 341 2.40 7.68 -18.25
CA THR A 341 3.13 8.93 -18.00
C THR A 341 4.56 8.90 -18.58
N PRO A 342 4.74 9.07 -19.90
CA PRO A 342 6.04 8.90 -20.58
C PRO A 342 7.20 9.79 -20.13
N ASN A 343 6.89 10.85 -19.37
CA ASN A 343 7.82 11.86 -18.87
C ASN A 343 8.10 11.76 -17.35
N ASP A 344 7.79 10.65 -16.69
CA ASP A 344 8.15 10.46 -15.28
C ASP A 344 9.67 10.22 -15.11
N SER A 345 10.42 11.29 -14.81
CA SER A 345 11.89 11.26 -14.63
C SER A 345 12.33 10.38 -13.45
N GLU A 346 11.51 10.22 -12.40
CA GLU A 346 11.82 9.31 -11.28
C GLU A 346 11.70 7.84 -11.72
N ALA A 347 10.60 7.47 -12.37
CA ALA A 347 10.38 6.12 -12.87
C ALA A 347 11.43 5.72 -13.93
N ILE A 348 11.79 6.64 -14.83
CA ILE A 348 12.88 6.44 -15.79
C ILE A 348 14.22 6.26 -15.05
N SER A 349 14.49 7.05 -14.02
CA SER A 349 15.71 6.91 -13.21
C SER A 349 15.77 5.59 -12.43
N TYR A 350 14.62 5.05 -12.00
CA TYR A 350 14.52 3.73 -11.38
C TYR A 350 14.71 2.60 -12.41
N LEU A 351 14.17 2.74 -13.62
CA LEU A 351 14.36 1.77 -14.69
C LEU A 351 15.83 1.72 -15.16
N GLY A 352 16.48 2.89 -15.31
CA GLY A 352 17.91 3.00 -15.56
C GLY A 352 18.77 2.41 -14.44
N ARG A 353 18.31 2.53 -13.19
CA ARG A 353 18.94 1.86 -12.04
C ARG A 353 18.84 0.33 -12.15
N ILE A 354 17.69 -0.22 -12.51
CA ILE A 354 17.51 -1.66 -12.68
C ILE A 354 18.46 -2.18 -13.77
N TYR A 355 18.55 -1.52 -14.93
CA TYR A 355 19.49 -1.93 -15.98
C TYR A 355 20.97 -1.81 -15.55
N LYS A 356 21.33 -0.84 -14.69
CA LYS A 356 22.66 -0.78 -14.05
C LYS A 356 22.88 -1.95 -13.09
N GLU A 357 21.90 -2.29 -12.25
CA GLU A 357 21.99 -3.40 -11.29
C GLU A 357 22.08 -4.75 -12.04
N MET A 358 21.28 -4.99 -13.09
CA MET A 358 21.38 -6.16 -13.97
C MET A 358 22.74 -6.29 -14.66
N TRP A 359 23.29 -5.17 -15.17
CA TRP A 359 24.63 -5.16 -15.77
C TRP A 359 25.70 -5.55 -14.75
N VAL A 360 25.73 -4.92 -13.57
CA VAL A 360 26.70 -5.26 -12.50
C VAL A 360 26.59 -6.73 -12.07
N ASP A 361 25.36 -7.22 -11.92
CA ASP A 361 25.10 -8.58 -11.46
C ASP A 361 25.58 -9.66 -12.44
N SER A 362 25.76 -9.35 -13.73
CA SER A 362 26.32 -10.28 -14.72
C SER A 362 27.83 -10.56 -14.57
N TRP A 363 28.58 -9.72 -13.84
CA TRP A 363 30.05 -9.84 -13.73
C TRP A 363 30.64 -9.63 -12.32
N LYS A 364 29.89 -9.10 -11.36
CA LYS A 364 30.39 -8.76 -10.01
C LYS A 364 31.08 -9.93 -9.30
N ASP A 365 30.57 -11.15 -9.47
CA ASP A 365 31.04 -12.34 -8.75
C ASP A 365 32.21 -13.07 -9.45
N VAL A 366 32.63 -12.62 -10.64
CA VAL A 366 33.81 -13.15 -11.35
C VAL A 366 35.07 -12.88 -10.54
N SER A 367 35.76 -13.92 -10.08
CA SER A 367 36.88 -13.76 -9.13
C SER A 367 38.19 -13.26 -9.78
N ASP A 368 38.38 -13.53 -11.07
CA ASP A 368 39.55 -13.12 -11.86
C ASP A 368 39.36 -11.70 -12.40
N LYS A 369 40.29 -10.79 -12.08
CA LYS A 369 40.21 -9.35 -12.45
C LYS A 369 40.10 -9.10 -13.96
N ASN A 370 40.90 -9.80 -14.76
CA ASN A 370 40.94 -9.58 -16.20
C ASN A 370 39.69 -10.15 -16.86
N LYS A 371 39.24 -11.34 -16.41
CA LYS A 371 37.96 -11.92 -16.84
C LYS A 371 36.77 -11.08 -16.38
N LYS A 372 36.83 -10.45 -15.19
CA LYS A 372 35.78 -9.54 -14.70
C LYS A 372 35.60 -8.34 -15.63
N MET A 373 36.69 -7.65 -15.99
CA MET A 373 36.62 -6.51 -16.91
C MET A 373 36.13 -6.93 -18.31
N LYS A 374 36.54 -8.11 -18.81
CA LYS A 374 36.04 -8.62 -20.10
C LYS A 374 34.55 -9.01 -20.02
N ALA A 375 34.11 -9.73 -18.98
CA ALA A 375 32.69 -10.06 -18.77
C ALA A 375 31.81 -8.79 -18.61
N ALA A 376 32.32 -7.75 -17.96
CA ALA A 376 31.64 -6.46 -17.86
C ALA A 376 31.47 -5.76 -19.21
N PHE A 377 32.40 -5.97 -20.15
CA PHE A 377 32.27 -5.53 -21.54
C PHE A 377 31.37 -6.46 -22.36
N ASP A 378 31.43 -7.78 -22.18
CA ASP A 378 30.56 -8.71 -22.92
C ASP A 378 29.06 -8.51 -22.59
N ALA A 379 28.77 -8.00 -21.39
CA ALA A 379 27.44 -7.58 -20.95
C ALA A 379 27.06 -6.11 -21.29
N TYR A 380 27.86 -5.39 -22.10
CA TYR A 380 27.71 -3.94 -22.33
C TYR A 380 26.35 -3.49 -22.90
N HIS A 381 25.56 -4.38 -23.50
CA HIS A 381 24.21 -4.07 -23.97
C HIS A 381 23.30 -3.58 -22.82
N TRP A 382 23.42 -4.13 -21.60
CA TRP A 382 22.72 -3.62 -20.42
C TRP A 382 23.26 -2.26 -19.96
N LEU A 383 24.57 -2.04 -20.09
CA LEU A 383 25.23 -0.76 -19.79
C LEU A 383 24.75 0.34 -20.73
N ILE A 384 24.68 0.09 -22.04
CA ILE A 384 24.10 1.00 -23.05
C ILE A 384 22.62 1.26 -22.75
N LYS A 385 21.82 0.22 -22.44
CA LYS A 385 20.40 0.38 -22.08
C LYS A 385 20.24 1.27 -20.84
N ALA A 386 21.09 1.10 -19.83
CA ALA A 386 21.11 1.95 -18.63
C ALA A 386 21.48 3.41 -18.96
N ILE A 387 22.55 3.64 -19.75
CA ILE A 387 22.97 4.98 -20.20
C ILE A 387 21.84 5.69 -20.94
N ALA A 388 21.25 5.04 -21.96
CA ALA A 388 20.17 5.61 -22.77
C ALA A 388 18.92 5.93 -21.92
N THR A 389 18.58 5.05 -20.97
CA THR A 389 17.45 5.27 -20.05
C THR A 389 17.71 6.45 -19.13
N TYR A 390 18.89 6.55 -18.50
CA TYR A 390 19.25 7.70 -17.68
C TYR A 390 19.34 9.00 -18.49
N LEU A 391 19.85 8.97 -19.73
CA LEU A 391 19.84 10.13 -20.64
C LEU A 391 18.41 10.60 -20.96
N LYS A 392 17.45 9.68 -21.18
CA LYS A 392 16.03 10.05 -21.31
C LYS A 392 15.53 10.77 -20.05
N GLY A 393 15.83 10.24 -18.87
CA GLY A 393 15.41 10.80 -17.59
C GLY A 393 15.96 12.21 -17.33
N TYR A 394 17.22 12.46 -17.73
CA TYR A 394 17.86 13.77 -17.61
C TYR A 394 17.38 14.78 -18.66
N ARG A 395 17.09 14.34 -19.89
CA ARG A 395 16.55 15.19 -20.96
C ARG A 395 15.14 15.73 -20.67
N ILE A 396 14.42 15.14 -19.72
CA ILE A 396 13.09 15.61 -19.26
C ILE A 396 13.22 16.75 -18.24
N ASP A 397 14.15 16.64 -17.27
CA ASP A 397 14.46 17.70 -16.31
C ASP A 397 15.97 17.82 -16.10
N LEU A 398 16.54 18.88 -16.68
CA LEU A 398 17.97 19.18 -16.61
C LEU A 398 18.42 19.65 -15.22
N ASN A 399 17.49 19.95 -14.30
CA ASN A 399 17.77 20.28 -12.90
C ASN A 399 17.88 19.00 -12.04
N ASN A 400 17.29 17.88 -12.48
CA ASN A 400 17.44 16.58 -11.84
C ASN A 400 18.81 15.97 -12.20
N HIS A 401 19.86 16.39 -11.49
CA HIS A 401 21.24 15.96 -11.77
C HIS A 401 21.48 14.44 -11.61
N TYR A 402 20.66 13.72 -10.83
CA TYR A 402 20.87 12.29 -10.52
C TYR A 402 20.95 11.38 -11.77
N PRO A 403 19.96 11.38 -12.70
CA PRO A 403 20.07 10.62 -13.94
C PRO A 403 21.27 11.06 -14.78
N GLY A 404 21.56 12.36 -14.89
CA GLY A 404 22.70 12.87 -15.66
C GLY A 404 24.05 12.34 -15.15
N VAL A 405 24.28 12.36 -13.84
CA VAL A 405 25.53 11.87 -13.21
C VAL A 405 25.66 10.34 -13.35
N ASN A 406 24.55 9.60 -13.26
CA ASN A 406 24.57 8.16 -13.52
C ASN A 406 24.87 7.87 -15.00
N ALA A 407 24.23 8.57 -15.94
CA ALA A 407 24.52 8.45 -17.38
C ALA A 407 25.99 8.75 -17.68
N LEU A 408 26.55 9.83 -17.14
CA LEU A 408 27.95 10.20 -17.36
C LEU A 408 28.92 9.16 -16.77
N THR A 409 28.65 8.66 -15.56
CA THR A 409 29.49 7.65 -14.91
C THR A 409 29.49 6.33 -15.69
N LEU A 410 28.31 5.88 -16.13
CA LEU A 410 28.18 4.68 -16.95
C LEU A 410 28.79 4.86 -18.35
N SER A 411 28.70 6.06 -18.94
CA SER A 411 29.39 6.41 -20.19
C SER A 411 30.91 6.36 -20.04
N ALA A 412 31.46 6.89 -18.95
CA ALA A 412 32.90 6.79 -18.65
C ALA A 412 33.35 5.32 -18.52
N ILE A 413 32.53 4.47 -17.91
CA ILE A 413 32.78 3.03 -17.81
C ILE A 413 32.74 2.36 -19.19
N ALA A 414 31.70 2.62 -19.99
CA ALA A 414 31.54 2.04 -21.32
C ALA A 414 32.74 2.39 -22.24
N ILE A 415 33.16 3.65 -22.21
CA ILE A 415 34.35 4.15 -22.91
C ILE A 415 35.61 3.41 -22.44
N HIS A 416 35.83 3.30 -21.13
CA HIS A 416 37.01 2.65 -20.55
C HIS A 416 37.10 1.15 -20.86
N LEU A 417 35.96 0.45 -20.89
CA LEU A 417 35.90 -0.96 -21.27
C LEU A 417 36.12 -1.12 -22.78
N ALA A 418 35.53 -0.27 -23.61
CA ALA A 418 35.72 -0.28 -25.06
C ALA A 418 37.18 0.01 -25.46
N ASP A 419 37.86 0.96 -24.80
CA ASP A 419 39.28 1.26 -25.05
C ASP A 419 40.20 0.03 -24.88
N LYS A 420 39.77 -0.95 -24.07
CA LYS A 420 40.44 -2.22 -23.78
C LYS A 420 39.99 -3.39 -24.67
N PHE A 421 38.71 -3.46 -25.08
CA PHE A 421 38.10 -4.69 -25.63
C PHE A 421 37.28 -4.55 -26.92
N ASP A 422 37.01 -3.33 -27.39
CA ASP A 422 36.26 -3.06 -28.63
C ASP A 422 37.18 -3.13 -29.87
N ASP A 423 36.63 -3.41 -31.06
CA ASP A 423 37.44 -3.43 -32.29
C ASP A 423 37.73 -2.01 -32.77
N LYS A 424 39.02 -1.66 -32.86
CA LYS A 424 39.49 -0.34 -33.27
C LYS A 424 39.40 -0.11 -34.78
N LYS A 425 38.95 -1.11 -35.55
CA LYS A 425 38.68 -1.02 -37.00
C LYS A 425 37.19 -0.93 -37.33
N ASP A 426 36.34 -1.51 -36.50
CA ASP A 426 34.88 -1.55 -36.65
C ASP A 426 34.22 -1.34 -35.28
N PRO A 427 34.36 -0.14 -34.68
CA PRO A 427 33.95 0.14 -33.31
C PRO A 427 32.43 0.22 -33.19
N ASP A 428 31.89 -0.19 -32.04
CA ASP A 428 30.45 -0.22 -31.82
C ASP A 428 29.80 1.18 -32.04
N PRO A 429 28.74 1.30 -32.86
CA PRO A 429 28.12 2.60 -33.17
C PRO A 429 27.52 3.31 -31.96
N ASP A 430 26.98 2.58 -30.98
CA ASP A 430 26.42 3.17 -29.76
C ASP A 430 27.54 3.60 -28.80
N ILE A 431 28.63 2.84 -28.68
CA ILE A 431 29.85 3.30 -27.99
C ILE A 431 30.41 4.57 -28.64
N THR A 432 30.41 4.64 -29.97
CA THR A 432 30.86 5.82 -30.73
C THR A 432 29.95 7.03 -30.46
N ARG A 433 28.63 6.84 -30.44
CA ARG A 433 27.66 7.87 -30.04
C ARG A 433 27.87 8.34 -28.59
N ILE A 434 28.08 7.40 -27.66
CA ILE A 434 28.34 7.66 -26.23
C ILE A 434 29.62 8.49 -26.04
N ARG A 435 30.69 8.24 -26.83
CA ARG A 435 31.92 9.06 -26.82
C ARG A 435 31.66 10.52 -27.19
N GLY A 436 30.74 10.78 -28.12
CA GLY A 436 30.30 12.14 -28.46
C GLY A 436 29.49 12.78 -27.34
N GLU A 437 28.37 12.17 -26.95
CA GLU A 437 27.47 12.67 -25.91
C GLU A 437 28.17 12.90 -24.56
N PHE A 438 29.20 12.11 -24.24
CA PHE A 438 29.98 12.25 -22.99
C PHE A 438 30.63 13.63 -22.83
N VAL A 439 31.14 14.24 -23.90
CA VAL A 439 31.84 15.53 -23.81
C VAL A 439 30.87 16.66 -23.46
N GLU A 440 29.70 16.68 -24.12
CA GLU A 440 28.63 17.65 -23.91
C GLU A 440 27.99 17.48 -22.53
N LEU A 441 27.62 16.25 -22.17
CA LEU A 441 27.01 15.90 -20.88
C LEU A 441 27.94 16.28 -19.72
N ARG A 442 29.25 16.05 -19.85
CA ARG A 442 30.27 16.45 -18.87
C ARG A 442 30.28 17.97 -18.69
N GLY A 443 30.28 18.73 -19.78
CA GLY A 443 30.28 20.19 -19.74
C GLY A 443 29.03 20.75 -19.05
N ALA A 444 27.85 20.25 -19.45
CA ALA A 444 26.57 20.65 -18.86
C ALA A 444 26.49 20.34 -17.36
N LEU A 445 26.88 19.12 -16.94
CA LEU A 445 26.82 18.71 -15.54
C LEU A 445 27.82 19.43 -14.65
N ILE A 446 29.05 19.71 -15.12
CA ILE A 446 30.01 20.53 -14.36
C ILE A 446 29.40 21.91 -14.11
N PHE A 447 28.93 22.59 -15.16
CA PHE A 447 28.36 23.94 -15.05
C PHE A 447 27.13 23.99 -14.14
N ALA A 448 26.21 23.03 -14.28
CA ALA A 448 24.99 22.96 -13.47
C ALA A 448 25.30 22.67 -11.99
N LEU A 449 26.12 21.64 -11.70
CA LEU A 449 26.44 21.25 -10.33
C LEU A 449 27.34 22.28 -9.62
N GLU A 450 28.29 22.93 -10.31
CA GLU A 450 29.10 23.97 -9.68
C GLU A 450 28.30 25.24 -9.37
N LYS A 451 27.27 25.56 -10.17
CA LYS A 451 26.28 26.59 -9.83
C LYS A 451 25.44 26.21 -8.61
N GLU A 452 24.96 24.97 -8.55
CA GLU A 452 24.05 24.49 -7.50
C GLU A 452 24.76 24.31 -6.14
N VAL A 453 25.99 23.78 -6.15
CA VAL A 453 26.84 23.57 -4.95
C VAL A 453 27.26 24.88 -4.24
N ASN A 454 27.04 26.03 -4.87
CA ASN A 454 27.31 27.35 -4.30
C ASN A 454 26.08 28.01 -3.63
N LYS A 455 24.92 27.33 -3.59
CA LYS A 455 23.78 27.77 -2.78
C LYS A 455 23.94 27.32 -1.32
N ASP A 456 23.51 28.15 -0.36
CA ASP A 456 23.59 27.86 1.08
C ASP A 456 22.78 26.62 1.52
N ASN A 457 21.81 26.20 0.71
CA ASN A 457 20.95 25.05 0.96
C ASN A 457 21.33 23.78 0.16
N ALA A 458 22.50 23.74 -0.49
CA ALA A 458 22.95 22.59 -1.26
C ALA A 458 22.98 21.29 -0.43
N ASP A 459 22.30 20.25 -0.92
CA ASP A 459 22.07 19.01 -0.18
C ASP A 459 23.22 17.98 -0.36
N TYR A 460 23.13 16.86 0.35
CA TYR A 460 24.11 15.77 0.22
C TYR A 460 24.21 15.25 -1.22
N TRP A 461 23.09 15.06 -1.92
CA TRP A 461 23.08 14.46 -3.25
C TRP A 461 23.69 15.38 -4.30
N THR A 462 23.43 16.69 -4.23
CA THR A 462 24.06 17.71 -5.08
C THR A 462 25.57 17.78 -4.82
N LEU A 463 25.98 17.76 -3.55
CA LEU A 463 27.39 17.84 -3.17
C LEU A 463 28.18 16.58 -3.53
N VAL A 464 27.61 15.38 -3.34
CA VAL A 464 28.26 14.12 -3.71
C VAL A 464 28.25 13.90 -5.22
N SER A 465 27.21 14.35 -5.94
CA SER A 465 27.17 14.35 -7.41
C SER A 465 28.39 15.07 -8.02
N LEU A 466 28.73 16.25 -7.49
CA LEU A 466 29.94 16.97 -7.92
C LEU A 466 31.24 16.27 -7.49
N ALA A 467 31.22 15.53 -6.38
CA ALA A 467 32.37 14.77 -5.89
C ALA A 467 32.63 13.49 -6.71
N GLU A 468 31.59 12.76 -7.10
CA GLU A 468 31.62 11.64 -8.06
C GLU A 468 32.10 12.13 -9.44
N LEU A 469 31.51 13.21 -9.94
CA LEU A 469 31.92 13.87 -11.19
C LEU A 469 33.41 14.25 -11.15
N ARG A 470 33.93 14.76 -10.03
CA ARG A 470 35.35 15.07 -9.85
C ARG A 470 36.23 13.83 -9.66
N ALA A 471 35.73 12.73 -9.08
CA ALA A 471 36.47 11.47 -9.06
C ALA A 471 36.72 10.92 -10.48
N LEU A 472 35.80 11.20 -11.42
CA LEU A 472 35.97 10.89 -12.84
C LEU A 472 36.81 11.93 -13.60
N THR A 473 36.68 13.24 -13.31
CA THR A 473 37.23 14.32 -14.17
C THR A 473 38.41 15.10 -13.61
N ALA A 474 38.64 15.17 -12.29
CA ALA A 474 39.66 16.06 -11.72
C ALA A 474 41.09 15.58 -11.99
N GLU A 475 42.05 16.51 -12.08
CA GLU A 475 43.46 16.21 -12.35
C GLU A 475 44.26 15.80 -11.10
N ASN A 476 43.82 16.20 -9.90
CA ASN A 476 44.47 15.87 -8.63
C ASN A 476 43.50 15.29 -7.59
N THR A 477 43.99 14.36 -6.78
CA THR A 477 43.21 13.67 -5.73
C THR A 477 42.71 14.64 -4.65
N SER A 478 43.48 15.69 -4.34
CA SER A 478 43.10 16.73 -3.38
C SER A 478 41.77 17.41 -3.69
N ALA A 479 41.41 17.60 -4.97
CA ALA A 479 40.12 18.12 -5.38
C ALA A 479 38.95 17.15 -5.10
N VAL A 480 39.19 15.84 -5.26
CA VAL A 480 38.23 14.77 -4.94
C VAL A 480 38.01 14.71 -3.43
N THR A 481 39.09 14.58 -2.65
CA THR A 481 39.07 14.56 -1.17
C THR A 481 38.38 15.78 -0.59
N ARG A 482 38.62 16.98 -1.12
CA ARG A 482 37.94 18.22 -0.70
C ARG A 482 36.44 18.18 -1.01
N SER A 483 36.05 17.63 -2.16
CA SER A 483 34.65 17.58 -2.59
C SER A 483 33.84 16.56 -1.76
N TYR A 484 34.38 15.36 -1.52
CA TYR A 484 33.76 14.39 -0.60
C TYR A 484 33.66 14.95 0.83
N ARG A 485 34.72 15.59 1.35
CA ARG A 485 34.65 16.26 2.66
C ARG A 485 33.62 17.38 2.73
N LYS A 486 33.34 18.13 1.63
CA LYS A 486 32.21 19.08 1.57
C LYS A 486 30.86 18.34 1.59
N ALA A 487 30.71 17.24 0.86
CA ALA A 487 29.47 16.44 0.90
C ALA A 487 29.19 15.86 2.30
N LEU A 488 30.23 15.42 3.03
CA LEU A 488 30.06 14.88 4.38
C LEU A 488 29.39 15.85 5.38
N THR A 489 29.54 17.17 5.23
CA THR A 489 28.87 18.13 6.13
C THR A 489 27.35 18.11 5.99
N ALA A 490 26.84 17.89 4.77
CA ALA A 490 25.42 17.76 4.48
C ALA A 490 24.86 16.34 4.75
N SER A 491 25.72 15.33 4.94
CA SER A 491 25.29 13.94 5.17
C SER A 491 24.45 13.72 6.43
N ARG A 492 24.56 14.62 7.43
CA ARG A 492 23.92 14.54 8.75
C ARG A 492 24.10 13.18 9.45
N ARG A 493 25.25 12.52 9.23
CA ARG A 493 25.58 11.16 9.71
C ARG A 493 24.66 10.03 9.19
N ASN A 494 24.00 10.23 8.04
CA ASN A 494 23.16 9.20 7.44
C ASN A 494 24.01 8.11 6.76
N ILE A 495 24.23 7.00 7.45
CA ILE A 495 25.02 5.85 6.96
C ILE A 495 24.51 5.35 5.59
N PHE A 496 23.19 5.34 5.35
CA PHE A 496 22.62 4.87 4.08
C PHE A 496 23.04 5.73 2.88
N PHE A 497 23.15 7.05 3.07
CA PHE A 497 23.66 7.95 2.03
C PHE A 497 25.14 7.67 1.72
N LEU A 498 25.95 7.43 2.74
CA LEU A 498 27.37 7.11 2.58
C LEU A 498 27.58 5.75 1.89
N GLN A 499 26.78 4.74 2.26
CA GLN A 499 26.80 3.41 1.64
C GLN A 499 26.38 3.44 0.17
N ALA A 500 25.37 4.24 -0.20
CA ALA A 500 24.93 4.36 -1.59
C ALA A 500 26.05 4.92 -2.50
N SER A 501 26.75 5.97 -2.04
CA SER A 501 27.88 6.58 -2.75
C SER A 501 29.12 5.65 -2.76
N LEU A 502 29.34 4.91 -1.66
CA LEU A 502 30.41 3.91 -1.58
C LEU A 502 30.23 2.82 -2.64
N SER A 503 29.03 2.23 -2.77
CA SER A 503 28.78 1.19 -3.77
C SER A 503 28.85 1.67 -5.23
N GLN A 504 28.63 2.96 -5.49
CA GLN A 504 28.90 3.55 -6.81
C GLN A 504 30.41 3.61 -7.11
N LEU A 505 31.24 3.94 -6.11
CA LEU A 505 32.70 3.93 -6.22
C LEU A 505 33.29 2.50 -6.26
N GLU A 506 32.68 1.54 -5.58
CA GLU A 506 33.09 0.12 -5.61
C GLU A 506 33.03 -0.46 -7.04
N ILE A 507 32.05 -0.06 -7.87
CA ILE A 507 31.98 -0.43 -9.29
C ILE A 507 33.24 0.06 -10.03
N LEU A 508 33.62 1.32 -9.85
CA LEU A 508 34.81 1.90 -10.49
C LEU A 508 36.11 1.22 -10.00
N LYS A 509 36.19 0.91 -8.70
CA LYS A 509 37.31 0.18 -8.08
C LYS A 509 37.43 -1.26 -8.61
N MET A 510 36.32 -1.96 -8.84
CA MET A 510 36.29 -3.31 -9.42
C MET A 510 36.71 -3.36 -10.89
N LEU A 511 36.55 -2.26 -11.63
CA LEU A 511 36.94 -2.14 -13.05
C LEU A 511 38.28 -1.40 -13.24
N GLU A 512 39.02 -1.19 -12.14
CA GLU A 512 40.35 -0.56 -12.10
C GLU A 512 40.40 0.85 -12.70
N MET A 513 39.27 1.57 -12.67
CA MET A 513 39.14 2.93 -13.16
C MET A 513 39.65 3.94 -12.14
N ARG A 514 40.60 4.78 -12.55
CA ARG A 514 41.11 5.94 -11.78
C ARG A 514 41.43 5.60 -10.31
N THR A 515 42.14 4.50 -10.10
CA THR A 515 42.43 3.85 -8.81
C THR A 515 42.69 4.82 -7.66
N ASP A 516 43.55 5.81 -7.87
CA ASP A 516 44.05 6.68 -6.80
C ASP A 516 43.00 7.72 -6.37
N PHE A 517 42.13 8.10 -7.31
CA PHE A 517 41.06 9.08 -7.13
C PHE A 517 39.81 8.43 -6.53
N VAL A 518 39.48 7.24 -7.01
CA VAL A 518 38.42 6.39 -6.45
C VAL A 518 38.82 5.89 -5.05
N GLY A 519 40.08 5.50 -4.85
CA GLY A 519 40.62 5.12 -3.54
C GLY A 519 40.58 6.27 -2.53
N ALA A 520 40.99 7.48 -2.93
CA ALA A 520 40.89 8.67 -2.09
C ALA A 520 39.43 9.03 -1.72
N ALA A 521 38.47 8.81 -2.62
CA ALA A 521 37.05 9.00 -2.34
C ALA A 521 36.49 7.95 -1.37
N ILE A 522 36.80 6.66 -1.61
CA ILE A 522 36.35 5.53 -0.79
C ILE A 522 36.85 5.66 0.65
N LEU A 523 38.14 5.97 0.84
CA LEU A 523 38.75 6.13 2.16
C LEU A 523 38.00 7.16 3.02
N ILE A 524 37.57 8.29 2.43
CA ILE A 524 36.81 9.33 3.13
C ILE A 524 35.40 8.87 3.54
N LEU A 525 34.77 7.99 2.76
CA LEU A 525 33.48 7.40 3.13
C LEU A 525 33.64 6.28 4.19
N GLU A 526 34.66 5.44 4.06
CA GLU A 526 34.99 4.37 5.02
C GLU A 526 35.35 4.94 6.40
N GLU A 527 36.18 6.00 6.46
CA GLU A 527 36.52 6.75 7.69
C GLU A 527 35.25 7.30 8.37
N GLU A 528 34.34 7.91 7.61
CA GLU A 528 33.11 8.47 8.16
C GLU A 528 32.14 7.39 8.64
N ILE A 529 31.95 6.31 7.87
CA ILE A 529 31.09 5.18 8.26
C ILE A 529 31.61 4.53 9.54
N ALA A 530 32.92 4.33 9.68
CA ALA A 530 33.54 3.83 10.90
C ALA A 530 33.30 4.78 12.09
N ARG A 531 33.53 6.09 11.88
CA ARG A 531 33.33 7.15 12.89
C ARG A 531 31.88 7.24 13.40
N ILE A 532 30.89 7.00 12.54
CA ILE A 532 29.47 7.00 12.94
C ILE A 532 29.07 5.69 13.62
N SER A 533 29.57 4.55 13.11
CA SER A 533 29.16 3.21 13.58
C SER A 533 29.78 2.81 14.92
N GLY A 534 31.01 3.27 15.19
CA GLY A 534 31.85 2.79 16.29
C GLY A 534 32.39 1.38 16.04
N ASP A 535 33.54 1.06 16.65
CA ASP A 535 34.33 -0.14 16.32
C ASP A 535 33.60 -1.48 16.55
N LYS A 536 32.52 -1.49 17.34
CA LYS A 536 31.74 -2.70 17.65
C LYS A 536 31.11 -3.36 16.42
N VAL A 537 30.77 -2.60 15.37
CA VAL A 537 30.13 -3.16 14.16
C VAL A 537 31.16 -3.83 13.25
N ILE A 538 32.33 -3.23 13.08
CA ILE A 538 33.39 -3.73 12.18
C ILE A 538 33.97 -5.07 12.70
N ALA A 539 34.00 -5.26 14.02
CA ALA A 539 34.39 -6.52 14.63
C ALA A 539 33.45 -7.70 14.27
N GLN A 540 32.13 -7.46 14.17
CA GLN A 540 31.17 -8.48 13.77
C GLN A 540 31.21 -8.78 12.27
N ALA A 541 31.43 -7.77 11.41
CA ALA A 541 31.53 -7.96 9.97
C ALA A 541 32.71 -8.88 9.55
N LYS A 542 33.76 -8.97 10.36
CA LYS A 542 34.96 -9.77 10.10
C LYS A 542 34.92 -11.21 10.62
N SER A 543 33.91 -11.62 11.39
CA SER A 543 33.91 -12.93 12.07
C SER A 543 33.37 -14.10 11.23
N GLY A 544 32.83 -13.84 10.04
CA GLY A 544 32.33 -14.85 9.08
C GLY A 544 31.03 -15.56 9.47
N ASN A 545 30.76 -15.73 10.77
CA ASN A 545 29.49 -16.27 11.28
C ASN A 545 28.34 -15.27 11.09
N LYS A 546 27.54 -15.46 10.04
CA LYS A 546 26.17 -14.92 10.03
C LYS A 546 25.42 -15.50 11.25
N PRO A 547 24.81 -14.68 12.12
CA PRO A 547 24.01 -15.21 13.22
C PRO A 547 22.83 -16.01 12.68
N LYS A 548 22.47 -17.09 13.39
CA LYS A 548 21.39 -17.99 12.97
C LYS A 548 20.05 -17.27 13.14
N GLU A 549 19.45 -16.83 12.03
CA GLU A 549 18.15 -16.17 12.04
C GLU A 549 17.05 -17.08 12.60
N GLY A 550 16.77 -16.92 13.90
CA GLY A 550 15.71 -17.64 14.60
C GLY A 550 14.30 -17.40 14.05
N GLN A 551 13.36 -18.16 14.57
CA GLN A 551 11.94 -18.15 14.26
C GLN A 551 11.18 -17.15 15.16
N VAL A 552 9.88 -17.04 14.93
CA VAL A 552 8.93 -16.37 15.84
C VAL A 552 7.77 -17.31 16.12
N PHE A 553 7.53 -17.59 17.40
CA PHE A 553 6.44 -18.46 17.85
C PHE A 553 5.28 -17.60 18.35
N LEU A 554 4.26 -17.45 17.52
CA LEU A 554 3.00 -16.84 17.94
C LEU A 554 2.20 -17.87 18.75
N PHE A 555 1.54 -17.45 19.83
CA PHE A 555 0.75 -18.33 20.68
C PHE A 555 -0.64 -17.77 20.96
N SER A 556 -1.62 -18.68 20.95
CA SER A 556 -2.97 -18.47 21.49
C SER A 556 -3.53 -19.81 21.96
N GLY A 557 -4.29 -19.82 23.04
CA GLY A 557 -4.81 -21.04 23.60
C GLY A 557 -5.73 -20.80 24.78
N TYR A 558 -6.37 -21.88 25.22
CA TYR A 558 -7.43 -21.81 26.22
C TYR A 558 -6.96 -21.41 27.63
N MET A 559 -7.84 -20.69 28.32
CA MET A 559 -7.86 -20.51 29.76
C MET A 559 -8.21 -21.81 30.50
N VAL A 560 -7.72 -21.96 31.73
CA VAL A 560 -8.10 -23.04 32.65
C VAL A 560 -9.59 -22.96 33.00
N ASP A 561 -10.20 -24.12 33.21
CA ASP A 561 -11.65 -24.32 33.36
C ASP A 561 -12.27 -23.72 34.64
N ASN A 562 -12.47 -22.41 34.61
CA ASN A 562 -13.05 -21.60 35.69
C ASN A 562 -14.59 -21.50 35.62
N PRO A 563 -15.28 -20.92 36.62
CA PRO A 563 -16.75 -20.78 36.65
C PRO A 563 -17.36 -19.84 35.61
N ARG A 564 -16.56 -19.01 34.91
CA ARG A 564 -17.07 -18.07 33.87
C ARG A 564 -17.04 -18.66 32.46
N LYS A 565 -16.37 -19.79 32.23
CA LYS A 565 -16.35 -20.48 30.92
C LYS A 565 -17.66 -21.24 30.69
N ILE A 566 -18.23 -21.08 29.50
CA ILE A 566 -19.43 -21.78 29.03
C ILE A 566 -19.06 -23.21 28.63
N LYS A 567 -17.89 -23.38 28.00
CA LYS A 567 -17.35 -24.66 27.56
C LYS A 567 -16.14 -25.04 28.40
N LYS A 568 -16.15 -26.25 28.96
CA LYS A 568 -14.99 -26.84 29.63
C LYS A 568 -14.05 -27.41 28.56
N THR A 569 -12.82 -26.90 28.49
CA THR A 569 -11.84 -27.24 27.44
C THR A 569 -10.40 -27.40 27.94
N LEU A 570 -10.12 -27.06 29.21
CA LEU A 570 -8.81 -27.19 29.85
C LEU A 570 -8.95 -27.44 31.37
N PRO A 571 -9.12 -28.70 31.80
CA PRO A 571 -9.19 -29.07 33.21
C PRO A 571 -7.90 -28.74 33.98
N ALA A 572 -8.03 -28.30 35.22
CA ALA A 572 -6.92 -27.82 36.03
C ALA A 572 -5.91 -28.94 36.39
N ASP A 573 -6.39 -30.17 36.62
CA ASP A 573 -5.57 -31.35 36.87
C ASP A 573 -4.69 -31.71 35.67
N LYS A 574 -5.19 -31.53 34.44
CA LYS A 574 -4.49 -31.89 33.20
C LYS A 574 -3.47 -30.84 32.72
N ILE A 575 -3.30 -29.71 33.43
CA ILE A 575 -2.35 -28.63 33.09
C ILE A 575 -0.90 -29.14 32.95
N HIS A 576 -0.51 -30.16 33.73
CA HIS A 576 0.83 -30.75 33.65
C HIS A 576 1.09 -31.45 32.30
N LEU A 577 0.13 -32.24 31.80
CA LEU A 577 0.21 -32.90 30.48
C LEU A 577 0.30 -31.88 29.35
N LEU A 578 -0.46 -30.77 29.45
CA LEU A 578 -0.37 -29.68 28.49
C LEU A 578 1.01 -29.00 28.52
N ARG A 579 1.62 -28.81 29.71
CA ARG A 579 2.97 -28.27 29.84
C ARG A 579 4.01 -29.16 29.13
N GLU A 580 3.90 -30.48 29.30
CA GLU A 580 4.80 -31.44 28.65
C GLU A 580 4.66 -31.42 27.13
N GLU A 581 3.43 -31.47 26.58
CA GLU A 581 3.21 -31.46 25.13
C GLU A 581 3.58 -30.09 24.50
N LEU A 582 3.33 -28.96 25.18
CA LEU A 582 3.81 -27.64 24.76
C LEU A 582 5.34 -27.58 24.70
N LYS A 583 6.03 -28.05 25.75
CA LYS A 583 7.50 -28.05 25.81
C LYS A 583 8.11 -28.95 24.75
N LYS A 584 7.56 -30.15 24.57
CA LYS A 584 7.92 -31.09 23.50
C LYS A 584 7.69 -30.51 22.10
N THR A 585 6.58 -29.78 21.89
CA THR A 585 6.25 -29.12 20.62
C THR A 585 7.23 -28.00 20.31
N LEU A 586 7.51 -27.10 21.26
CA LEU A 586 8.46 -26.00 21.08
C LEU A 586 9.90 -26.51 20.83
N ILE A 587 10.32 -27.57 21.53
CA ILE A 587 11.62 -28.24 21.28
C ILE A 587 11.65 -28.92 19.91
N LYS A 588 10.58 -29.62 19.50
CA LYS A 588 10.43 -30.22 18.14
C LYS A 588 10.56 -29.16 17.03
N MET A 589 10.05 -27.95 17.27
CA MET A 589 10.14 -26.82 16.34
C MET A 589 11.49 -26.08 16.42
N GLY A 590 12.39 -26.50 17.32
CA GLY A 590 13.75 -25.99 17.45
C GLY A 590 13.91 -24.73 18.30
N GLY A 591 12.93 -24.41 19.15
CA GLY A 591 12.88 -23.20 19.96
C GLY A 591 14.03 -23.07 20.98
N GLY A 592 14.72 -21.93 20.97
CA GLY A 592 15.78 -21.58 21.93
C GLY A 592 16.12 -20.08 21.96
N PRO A 593 17.26 -19.67 22.56
CA PRO A 593 17.53 -18.26 22.90
C PRO A 593 17.59 -17.24 21.76
N GLU A 594 17.76 -17.68 20.51
CA GLU A 594 17.72 -16.80 19.32
C GLU A 594 16.28 -16.50 18.87
N ASP A 595 15.27 -17.19 19.41
CA ASP A 595 13.87 -17.13 18.99
C ASP A 595 13.04 -16.19 19.87
N ILE A 596 11.91 -15.73 19.32
CA ILE A 596 10.98 -14.82 19.99
C ILE A 596 9.63 -15.51 20.11
N ALA A 597 9.08 -15.60 21.32
CA ALA A 597 7.69 -15.95 21.56
C ALA A 597 6.84 -14.67 21.57
N ILE A 598 5.67 -14.69 20.94
CA ILE A 598 4.67 -13.61 21.03
C ILE A 598 3.34 -14.19 21.45
N LEU A 599 2.75 -13.66 22.53
CA LEU A 599 1.46 -14.10 23.05
C LEU A 599 0.41 -13.01 22.85
N ALA A 600 -0.82 -13.41 22.50
CA ALA A 600 -1.98 -12.52 22.40
C ALA A 600 -2.73 -12.32 23.74
N GLY A 601 -2.11 -12.75 24.84
CA GLY A 601 -2.62 -12.68 26.20
C GLY A 601 -1.61 -13.29 27.19
N LEU A 602 -1.94 -13.24 28.48
CA LEU A 602 -1.24 -13.97 29.54
C LEU A 602 -2.25 -14.47 30.60
N SER A 603 -3.28 -15.16 30.13
CA SER A 603 -4.37 -15.67 30.96
C SER A 603 -4.00 -16.90 31.79
N ALA A 604 -4.75 -17.12 32.88
CA ALA A 604 -4.66 -18.33 33.69
C ALA A 604 -5.06 -19.55 32.86
N GLY A 605 -4.11 -20.44 32.59
CA GLY A 605 -4.25 -21.54 31.65
C GLY A 605 -3.01 -21.69 30.78
N SER A 606 -3.24 -21.93 29.48
CA SER A 606 -2.18 -22.30 28.54
C SER A 606 -1.18 -21.18 28.24
N GLU A 607 -1.58 -19.92 28.28
CA GLU A 607 -0.71 -18.77 27.97
C GLU A 607 0.40 -18.57 29.02
N ILE A 608 0.06 -18.53 30.31
CA ILE A 608 1.06 -18.49 31.40
C ILE A 608 1.98 -19.72 31.35
N VAL A 609 1.43 -20.91 31.11
CA VAL A 609 2.21 -22.16 30.98
C VAL A 609 3.22 -22.06 29.82
N PHE A 610 2.81 -21.52 28.67
CA PHE A 610 3.68 -21.33 27.51
C PHE A 610 4.77 -20.28 27.77
N ALA A 611 4.42 -19.13 28.35
CA ALA A 611 5.40 -18.09 28.70
C ALA A 611 6.48 -18.60 29.67
N GLU A 612 6.10 -19.41 30.68
CA GLU A 612 7.06 -20.09 31.57
C GLU A 612 7.99 -21.04 30.81
N ILE A 613 7.48 -21.82 29.85
CA ILE A 613 8.31 -22.74 29.04
C ILE A 613 9.28 -21.94 28.15
N CYS A 614 8.83 -20.84 27.55
CA CYS A 614 9.68 -19.98 26.74
C CYS A 614 10.80 -19.34 27.58
N ALA A 615 10.49 -18.87 28.79
CA ALA A 615 11.48 -18.37 29.74
C ALA A 615 12.48 -19.46 30.18
N GLU A 616 12.03 -20.68 30.49
CA GLU A 616 12.90 -21.83 30.80
C GLU A 616 13.85 -22.22 29.65
N LEU A 617 13.43 -22.03 28.40
CA LEU A 617 14.24 -22.29 27.19
C LEU A 617 15.05 -21.06 26.73
N GLY A 618 14.99 -19.94 27.47
CA GLY A 618 15.76 -18.73 27.22
C GLY A 618 15.25 -17.83 26.09
N LEU A 619 14.04 -18.06 25.57
CA LEU A 619 13.43 -17.20 24.54
C LEU A 619 13.14 -15.80 25.09
N GLN A 620 13.17 -14.81 24.19
CA GLN A 620 12.53 -13.52 24.42
C GLN A 620 11.01 -13.68 24.28
N VAL A 621 10.22 -13.09 25.17
CA VAL A 621 8.77 -13.29 25.27
C VAL A 621 8.04 -11.96 25.26
N ASN A 622 7.35 -11.65 24.16
CA ASN A 622 6.57 -10.43 24.01
C ASN A 622 5.09 -10.72 24.30
N VAL A 623 4.54 -10.11 25.35
CA VAL A 623 3.16 -10.32 25.79
C VAL A 623 2.31 -9.11 25.40
N HIS A 624 1.36 -9.31 24.47
CA HIS A 624 0.44 -8.25 24.05
C HIS A 624 -0.86 -8.34 24.84
N LEU A 625 -1.18 -7.31 25.62
CA LEU A 625 -2.32 -7.31 26.54
C LEU A 625 -3.44 -6.38 26.07
N PRO A 626 -4.70 -6.87 25.93
CA PRO A 626 -5.83 -6.10 25.38
C PRO A 626 -6.35 -5.02 26.33
N LEU A 627 -6.00 -5.09 27.61
CA LEU A 627 -6.53 -4.29 28.71
C LEU A 627 -5.37 -3.91 29.64
N SER A 628 -5.48 -2.81 30.37
CA SER A 628 -4.52 -2.45 31.42
C SER A 628 -4.41 -3.53 32.50
N GLU A 629 -3.20 -3.70 33.05
CA GLU A 629 -2.79 -4.76 33.98
C GLU A 629 -3.89 -5.16 34.98
N SER A 630 -4.31 -4.22 35.83
CA SER A 630 -5.26 -4.51 36.93
C SER A 630 -6.65 -4.91 36.43
N LYS A 631 -7.04 -4.53 35.21
CA LYS A 631 -8.28 -5.01 34.58
C LYS A 631 -8.08 -6.39 33.98
N TYR A 632 -6.94 -6.62 33.30
CA TYR A 632 -6.59 -7.91 32.73
C TYR A 632 -6.53 -9.01 33.80
N ILE A 633 -5.83 -8.76 34.91
CA ILE A 633 -5.70 -9.70 36.04
C ILE A 633 -7.08 -10.16 36.56
N ARG A 634 -8.01 -9.22 36.82
CA ARG A 634 -9.36 -9.52 37.36
C ARG A 634 -10.29 -10.27 36.39
N GLU A 635 -10.05 -10.14 35.08
CA GLU A 635 -10.86 -10.79 34.04
C GLU A 635 -10.29 -12.15 33.61
N PHE A 636 -8.95 -12.27 33.53
CA PHE A 636 -8.25 -13.37 32.86
C PHE A 636 -7.27 -14.16 33.74
N VAL A 637 -6.90 -13.68 34.93
CA VAL A 637 -5.90 -14.34 35.78
C VAL A 637 -6.52 -14.82 37.10
N SER A 638 -7.07 -13.92 37.91
CA SER A 638 -7.64 -14.25 39.23
C SER A 638 -8.80 -15.25 39.19
N VAL A 639 -9.42 -15.46 38.02
CA VAL A 639 -10.45 -16.48 37.82
C VAL A 639 -9.93 -17.92 37.90
N GLY A 640 -8.61 -18.12 37.81
CA GLY A 640 -7.97 -19.43 38.03
C GLY A 640 -7.65 -19.73 39.49
N GLY A 641 -7.71 -18.74 40.39
CA GLY A 641 -7.22 -18.83 41.78
C GLY A 641 -5.95 -17.99 42.03
N GLU A 642 -5.53 -17.90 43.30
CA GLU A 642 -4.41 -17.05 43.73
C GLU A 642 -3.07 -17.51 43.16
N ASP A 643 -2.82 -18.83 43.09
CA ASP A 643 -1.64 -19.43 42.44
C ASP A 643 -1.35 -18.90 41.02
N TRP A 644 -2.39 -18.56 40.26
CA TRP A 644 -2.23 -18.02 38.90
C TRP A 644 -1.87 -16.54 38.88
N VAL A 645 -2.22 -15.78 39.92
CA VAL A 645 -1.81 -14.37 40.08
C VAL A 645 -0.34 -14.31 40.45
N ASP A 646 0.12 -15.16 41.36
CA ASP A 646 1.55 -15.31 41.69
C ASP A 646 2.37 -15.74 40.48
N ARG A 647 1.88 -16.70 39.68
CA ARG A 647 2.54 -17.13 38.44
C ARG A 647 2.54 -16.05 37.36
N PHE A 648 1.47 -15.26 37.23
CA PHE A 648 1.44 -14.09 36.34
C PHE A 648 2.55 -13.10 36.72
N HIS A 649 2.59 -12.63 37.97
CA HIS A 649 3.62 -11.69 38.41
C HIS A 649 5.04 -12.27 38.32
N LYS A 650 5.22 -13.57 38.58
CA LYS A 650 6.50 -14.26 38.38
C LYS A 650 6.96 -14.23 36.92
N VAL A 651 6.07 -14.49 35.96
CA VAL A 651 6.36 -14.38 34.52
C VAL A 651 6.68 -12.94 34.14
N CYS A 652 5.84 -11.98 34.52
CA CYS A 652 6.07 -10.54 34.30
C CYS A 652 7.42 -10.04 34.84
N SER A 653 7.86 -10.56 35.99
CA SER A 653 9.15 -10.21 36.59
C SER A 653 10.38 -10.81 35.91
N HIS A 654 10.21 -11.70 34.91
CA HIS A 654 11.32 -12.42 34.31
C HIS A 654 12.10 -11.56 33.29
N PRO A 655 13.45 -11.48 33.34
CA PRO A 655 14.23 -10.58 32.48
C PRO A 655 14.15 -10.81 30.96
N SER A 656 13.52 -11.89 30.50
CA SER A 656 13.27 -12.15 29.07
C SER A 656 11.82 -11.87 28.63
N VAL A 657 10.95 -11.44 29.53
CA VAL A 657 9.54 -11.12 29.28
C VAL A 657 9.37 -9.61 29.15
N VAL A 658 8.59 -9.17 28.15
CA VAL A 658 8.26 -7.76 27.92
C VAL A 658 6.77 -7.63 27.64
N GLU A 659 6.09 -6.78 28.41
CA GLU A 659 4.66 -6.50 28.29
C GLU A 659 4.38 -5.30 27.38
N TYR A 660 3.32 -5.42 26.58
CA TYR A 660 2.83 -4.36 25.71
C TYR A 660 1.32 -4.18 25.88
N TYR A 661 0.91 -3.08 26.51
CA TYR A 661 -0.48 -2.73 26.73
C TYR A 661 -1.11 -2.05 25.51
N GLN A 662 -2.13 -2.67 24.92
CA GLN A 662 -2.74 -2.24 23.65
C GLN A 662 -3.19 -0.77 23.68
N THR A 663 -3.86 -0.35 24.76
CA THR A 663 -4.37 1.02 24.94
C THR A 663 -3.29 2.09 25.02
N GLU A 664 -2.06 1.72 25.39
CA GLU A 664 -0.92 2.62 25.53
C GLU A 664 -0.14 2.73 24.21
N GLN A 665 0.10 1.59 23.56
CA GLN A 665 0.92 1.52 22.35
C GLN A 665 0.15 1.96 21.09
N VAL A 666 -1.01 1.35 20.85
CA VAL A 666 -1.86 1.60 19.67
C VAL A 666 -3.12 2.41 19.99
N GLY A 667 -3.25 2.94 21.21
CA GLY A 667 -4.40 3.75 21.62
C GLY A 667 -5.67 2.94 21.87
N GLN A 668 -6.76 3.65 22.21
CA GLN A 668 -8.06 3.03 22.49
C GLN A 668 -8.70 2.41 21.24
N PRO A 669 -9.39 1.26 21.34
CA PRO A 669 -10.16 0.68 20.24
C PRO A 669 -11.22 1.67 19.69
N LYS A 670 -11.48 1.62 18.38
CA LYS A 670 -12.57 2.39 17.77
C LYS A 670 -13.94 1.86 18.20
N LYS A 671 -14.97 2.72 18.15
CA LYS A 671 -16.36 2.36 18.50
C LYS A 671 -16.80 1.13 17.67
N ASN A 672 -17.42 0.16 18.34
CA ASN A 672 -17.81 -1.15 17.79
C ASN A 672 -16.66 -2.12 17.42
N THR A 673 -15.39 -1.82 17.73
CA THR A 673 -14.27 -2.77 17.59
C THR A 673 -14.13 -3.63 18.85
N ASP A 674 -14.07 -4.96 18.72
CA ASP A 674 -13.75 -5.83 19.85
C ASP A 674 -12.25 -5.70 20.23
N PRO A 675 -11.93 -5.43 21.51
CA PRO A 675 -10.55 -5.17 21.95
C PRO A 675 -9.67 -6.43 21.93
N TYR A 676 -10.26 -7.62 22.01
CA TYR A 676 -9.57 -8.90 22.01
C TYR A 676 -9.29 -9.37 20.56
N GLU A 677 -10.25 -9.20 19.65
CA GLU A 677 -10.03 -9.39 18.20
C GLU A 677 -8.96 -8.42 17.66
N ARG A 678 -8.97 -7.17 18.13
CA ARG A 678 -7.91 -6.18 17.87
C ARG A 678 -6.55 -6.63 18.42
N ASN A 679 -6.53 -7.31 19.57
CA ASN A 679 -5.30 -7.84 20.16
C ASN A 679 -4.69 -8.98 19.35
N ASN A 680 -5.52 -9.90 18.86
CA ASN A 680 -5.06 -10.99 17.98
C ASN A 680 -4.35 -10.43 16.74
N ARG A 681 -4.96 -9.46 16.05
CA ARG A 681 -4.36 -8.77 14.89
C ARG A 681 -3.04 -8.10 15.26
N TRP A 682 -2.98 -7.39 16.39
CA TRP A 682 -1.75 -6.70 16.83
C TRP A 682 -0.61 -7.66 17.20
N ALA A 683 -0.91 -8.77 17.87
CA ALA A 683 0.07 -9.80 18.22
C ALA A 683 0.59 -10.53 16.96
N LEU A 684 -0.30 -10.89 16.03
CA LEU A 684 0.06 -11.46 14.73
C LEU A 684 0.95 -10.49 13.93
N TYR A 685 0.56 -9.23 13.80
CA TYR A 685 1.34 -8.22 13.07
C TYR A 685 2.69 -7.93 13.74
N SER A 686 2.79 -8.08 15.06
CA SER A 686 4.06 -8.00 15.78
C SER A 686 4.95 -9.22 15.51
N SER A 687 4.36 -10.40 15.26
CA SER A 687 5.11 -11.64 14.96
C SER A 687 5.81 -11.63 13.60
N LEU A 688 5.30 -10.85 12.63
CA LEU A 688 5.87 -10.68 11.29
C LEU A 688 7.26 -10.00 11.28
N ILE A 689 7.86 -9.71 12.44
CA ILE A 689 9.13 -9.00 12.59
C ILE A 689 10.31 -9.70 11.87
N ARG A 690 10.23 -11.02 11.65
CA ARG A 690 11.20 -11.80 10.85
C ARG A 690 10.67 -12.26 9.48
N GLY A 691 9.52 -11.75 9.03
CA GLY A 691 8.82 -12.18 7.81
C GLY A 691 7.97 -13.43 8.04
N VAL A 692 6.87 -13.58 7.29
CA VAL A 692 5.85 -14.63 7.54
C VAL A 692 6.41 -16.05 7.49
N SER A 693 7.39 -16.32 6.63
CA SER A 693 8.05 -17.63 6.48
C SER A 693 8.80 -18.12 7.73
N LYS A 694 9.11 -17.21 8.66
CA LYS A 694 9.76 -17.45 9.96
C LYS A 694 8.77 -17.54 11.13
N VAL A 695 7.47 -17.27 10.91
CA VAL A 695 6.43 -17.32 11.94
C VAL A 695 5.75 -18.69 11.96
N ALA A 696 5.54 -19.23 13.16
CA ALA A 696 4.64 -20.35 13.38
C ALA A 696 3.70 -20.06 14.55
N LEU A 697 2.41 -20.32 14.36
CA LEU A 697 1.40 -20.27 15.41
C LEU A 697 1.33 -21.64 16.09
N ILE A 698 1.55 -21.66 17.41
CA ILE A 698 1.22 -22.79 18.26
C ILE A 698 -0.15 -22.49 18.87
N ALA A 699 -1.16 -23.28 18.52
CA ALA A 699 -2.55 -23.07 18.93
C ALA A 699 -3.05 -24.22 19.81
N VAL A 700 -3.47 -23.94 21.04
CA VAL A 700 -4.14 -24.94 21.90
C VAL A 700 -5.63 -24.91 21.58
N THR A 701 -6.07 -25.75 20.65
CA THR A 701 -7.41 -25.66 20.04
C THR A 701 -8.01 -27.01 19.63
N ASN A 702 -9.32 -27.15 19.79
CA ASN A 702 -10.08 -28.34 19.39
C ASN A 702 -10.52 -28.37 17.92
N ASN A 703 -10.13 -27.38 17.10
CA ASN A 703 -10.44 -27.31 15.66
C ASN A 703 -11.96 -27.42 15.34
N VAL A 704 -12.79 -26.76 16.14
CA VAL A 704 -14.24 -26.67 15.93
C VAL A 704 -14.56 -25.72 14.76
N SER A 705 -15.60 -26.04 13.99
CA SER A 705 -16.07 -25.23 12.85
C SER A 705 -17.22 -24.29 13.25
N GLY A 706 -17.20 -23.07 12.71
CA GLY A 706 -18.20 -22.03 13.00
C GLY A 706 -17.90 -21.20 14.25
N ARG A 707 -18.65 -20.11 14.47
CA ARG A 707 -18.38 -19.15 15.56
C ARG A 707 -18.84 -19.70 16.91
N SER A 708 -17.90 -20.10 17.78
CA SER A 708 -18.24 -20.57 19.13
C SER A 708 -18.89 -19.47 19.98
N LYS A 709 -19.76 -19.88 20.91
CA LYS A 709 -20.35 -19.01 21.93
C LYS A 709 -19.43 -18.79 23.14
N ASP A 710 -18.41 -19.64 23.31
CA ASP A 710 -17.38 -19.42 24.33
C ASP A 710 -16.29 -18.50 23.78
N ARG A 711 -16.04 -17.38 24.47
CA ARG A 711 -15.07 -16.35 24.07
C ARG A 711 -13.65 -16.90 23.94
N ASP A 712 -13.28 -17.85 24.80
CA ASP A 712 -11.95 -18.46 24.83
C ASP A 712 -11.71 -19.29 23.57
N GLU A 713 -12.71 -20.13 23.22
CA GLU A 713 -12.68 -20.93 21.99
C GLU A 713 -12.72 -20.06 20.73
N TYR A 714 -13.55 -19.03 20.72
CA TYR A 714 -13.66 -18.08 19.62
C TYR A 714 -12.36 -17.29 19.36
N LEU A 715 -11.68 -16.79 20.40
CA LEU A 715 -10.47 -15.99 20.21
C LEU A 715 -9.27 -16.82 19.73
N THR A 716 -9.12 -18.07 20.18
CA THR A 716 -8.09 -18.96 19.62
C THR A 716 -8.41 -19.32 18.17
N GLN A 717 -9.68 -19.56 17.82
CA GLN A 717 -10.10 -19.83 16.45
C GLN A 717 -9.84 -18.63 15.53
N HIS A 718 -10.20 -17.41 15.94
CA HIS A 718 -9.93 -16.18 15.20
C HIS A 718 -8.42 -15.98 14.94
N MET A 719 -7.54 -16.34 15.90
CA MET A 719 -6.09 -16.32 15.68
C MET A 719 -5.65 -17.35 14.61
N VAL A 720 -6.21 -18.56 14.63
CA VAL A 720 -5.96 -19.62 13.65
C VAL A 720 -6.43 -19.22 12.24
N GLU A 721 -7.55 -18.51 12.15
CA GLU A 721 -8.09 -17.97 10.89
C GLU A 721 -7.19 -16.86 10.34
N LEU A 722 -6.87 -15.82 11.13
CA LEU A 722 -5.95 -14.75 10.72
C LEU A 722 -4.57 -15.28 10.26
N MET A 723 -4.03 -16.28 10.95
CA MET A 723 -2.73 -16.88 10.59
C MET A 723 -2.80 -17.69 9.28
N ARG A 724 -3.95 -18.34 9.01
CA ARG A 724 -4.21 -19.06 7.76
C ARG A 724 -4.29 -18.09 6.58
N ASP A 725 -5.02 -16.99 6.75
CA ASP A 725 -5.18 -15.95 5.72
C ASP A 725 -3.85 -15.21 5.44
N THR A 726 -2.98 -15.11 6.46
CA THR A 726 -1.61 -14.60 6.32
C THR A 726 -0.66 -15.61 5.66
N GLY A 727 -1.06 -16.87 5.48
CA GLY A 727 -0.24 -17.92 4.87
C GLY A 727 0.85 -18.51 5.80
N GLY A 728 0.71 -18.33 7.11
CA GLY A 728 1.68 -18.78 8.12
C GLY A 728 1.54 -20.27 8.49
N LYS A 729 2.56 -20.81 9.17
CA LYS A 729 2.54 -22.18 9.71
C LYS A 729 1.67 -22.27 10.96
N ILE A 730 0.90 -23.34 11.11
CA ILE A 730 0.05 -23.57 12.29
C ILE A 730 0.28 -25.00 12.81
N GLU A 731 0.60 -25.13 14.10
CA GLU A 731 0.71 -26.39 14.83
C GLU A 731 -0.39 -26.40 15.91
N SER A 732 -1.39 -27.28 15.77
CA SER A 732 -2.54 -27.33 16.69
C SER A 732 -2.42 -28.43 17.73
N ILE A 733 -2.40 -28.07 19.01
CA ILE A 733 -2.49 -29.00 20.15
C ILE A 733 -3.97 -29.16 20.53
N ASN A 734 -4.55 -30.30 20.13
CA ASN A 734 -5.96 -30.62 20.41
C ASN A 734 -6.12 -31.05 21.88
N THR A 735 -7.00 -30.38 22.63
CA THR A 735 -7.16 -30.66 24.07
C THR A 735 -8.05 -31.87 24.34
N ALA A 736 -9.07 -32.12 23.50
CA ALA A 736 -9.94 -33.27 23.64
C ALA A 736 -9.18 -34.61 23.59
N LYS A 737 -8.11 -34.69 22.77
CA LYS A 737 -7.21 -35.85 22.67
C LYS A 737 -6.48 -36.22 23.98
N TYR A 738 -6.32 -35.27 24.91
CA TYR A 738 -5.52 -35.45 26.12
C TYR A 738 -6.33 -35.39 27.42
N PHE A 739 -7.58 -34.90 27.36
CA PHE A 739 -8.41 -34.65 28.55
C PHE A 739 -9.62 -35.58 28.68
N TYR A 740 -9.96 -36.35 27.64
CA TYR A 740 -11.00 -37.37 27.68
C TYR A 740 -10.42 -38.74 27.32
N ASP A 741 -10.33 -39.63 28.31
CA ASP A 741 -10.09 -41.06 28.11
C ASP A 741 -11.35 -41.70 27.46
N ASP A 742 -11.15 -42.75 26.65
CA ASP A 742 -12.11 -43.34 25.69
C ASP A 742 -13.62 -43.17 25.98
N VAL A 743 -14.25 -42.25 25.23
CA VAL A 743 -15.70 -42.26 24.96
C VAL A 743 -15.93 -42.21 23.46
N GLU A 744 -16.80 -43.09 22.97
CA GLU A 744 -16.97 -43.42 21.55
C GLU A 744 -16.99 -42.22 20.58
N LEU A 745 -16.00 -42.13 19.70
CA LEU A 745 -16.11 -41.39 18.45
C LEU A 745 -17.05 -42.12 17.48
N LYS A 746 -18.35 -42.13 17.80
CA LYS A 746 -19.44 -42.50 16.88
C LYS A 746 -19.67 -41.41 15.83
N VAL A 747 -18.63 -41.13 15.05
CA VAL A 747 -18.79 -40.58 13.69
C VAL A 747 -19.45 -41.68 12.87
N SER A 748 -20.73 -41.52 12.52
CA SER A 748 -21.48 -42.48 11.69
C SER A 748 -21.05 -42.37 10.22
N PRO A 749 -20.32 -43.35 9.65
CA PRO A 749 -19.82 -43.26 8.27
C PRO A 749 -20.81 -43.95 7.33
N LYS A 750 -22.05 -43.42 7.26
CA LYS A 750 -23.13 -43.87 6.34
C LYS A 750 -24.31 -42.88 6.33
N GLU A 751 -24.35 -41.99 5.34
CA GLU A 751 -25.44 -41.85 4.36
C GLU A 751 -25.25 -40.65 3.41
N SER A 752 -24.30 -40.76 2.46
CA SER A 752 -24.24 -39.88 1.27
C SER A 752 -23.36 -40.47 0.14
N ALA A 753 -23.46 -41.78 -0.10
CA ALA A 753 -22.69 -42.48 -1.14
C ALA A 753 -23.56 -43.45 -1.97
N LYS A 754 -24.52 -42.90 -2.72
CA LYS A 754 -25.05 -43.53 -3.95
C LYS A 754 -24.34 -42.84 -5.13
N GLU A 755 -23.35 -43.47 -5.74
CA GLU A 755 -23.54 -44.38 -6.89
C GLU A 755 -24.33 -43.76 -8.06
N THR A 756 -23.59 -43.11 -8.97
CA THR A 756 -24.00 -42.91 -10.37
C THR A 756 -22.88 -43.33 -11.35
N ALA A 757 -22.19 -44.44 -11.05
CA ALA A 757 -21.22 -45.05 -11.97
C ALA A 757 -21.93 -45.97 -12.98
N LYS A 758 -22.04 -45.54 -14.25
CA LYS A 758 -22.60 -46.39 -15.33
C LYS A 758 -21.67 -47.59 -15.61
N PRO A 759 -22.21 -48.82 -15.80
CA PRO A 759 -21.40 -50.02 -15.86
C PRO A 759 -20.65 -50.16 -17.19
N LYS A 760 -19.32 -50.40 -17.12
CA LYS A 760 -18.58 -50.97 -18.25
C LYS A 760 -18.85 -52.47 -18.33
N LYS A 761 -19.28 -52.93 -19.51
CA LYS A 761 -19.32 -54.35 -19.86
C LYS A 761 -17.89 -54.88 -19.97
N GLU A 762 -17.61 -56.05 -19.41
CA GLU A 762 -16.62 -56.95 -20.00
C GLU A 762 -16.99 -58.41 -19.75
N ALA A 763 -16.55 -59.31 -20.64
CA ALA A 763 -17.19 -60.61 -20.83
C ALA A 763 -16.39 -61.78 -20.25
N LYS A 764 -17.08 -62.71 -19.57
CA LYS A 764 -16.57 -64.07 -19.34
C LYS A 764 -17.44 -65.09 -20.08
N LYS A 765 -16.94 -65.56 -21.24
CA LYS A 765 -17.43 -66.78 -21.87
C LYS A 765 -17.00 -67.98 -21.02
N SER A 766 -17.96 -68.80 -20.59
CA SER A 766 -17.71 -70.21 -20.29
C SER A 766 -18.94 -71.02 -20.71
N THR A 767 -18.72 -72.02 -21.56
CA THR A 767 -19.78 -72.74 -22.28
C THR A 767 -20.34 -73.92 -21.48
N ARG A 768 -21.66 -74.13 -21.55
CA ARG A 768 -22.20 -75.47 -21.85
C ARG A 768 -23.63 -75.44 -22.41
N LYS A 769 -23.90 -76.33 -23.36
CA LYS A 769 -25.22 -76.58 -23.97
C LYS A 769 -26.08 -77.47 -23.05
N LYS A 770 -27.41 -77.34 -23.09
CA LYS A 770 -28.33 -78.41 -23.54
C LYS A 770 -29.81 -78.00 -23.48
N LYS A 771 -30.53 -78.42 -24.53
CA LYS A 771 -31.97 -78.29 -24.80
C LYS A 771 -32.47 -76.86 -24.98
#